data_AF-A0A480JFY3-F1
#
_entry.id   AF-A0A480JFY3-F1
#
_cell.length_a   1.000
_cell.length_b   1.000
_cell.length_c   1.000
_cell.angle_alpha   90.00
_cell.angle_beta   90.00
_cell.angle_gamma   90.00
#
_symmetry.space_group_name_H-M   'P 1'
#
loop_
_entity.id
_entity.type
_entity.pdbx_description
1 polymer ?
#
loop_
_entity_poly.entity_id
_entity_poly.type
_entity_poly.pdbx_seq_one_letter_code
_entity_poly.pdbx_strand_id
1 'polypeptide(L)'
;MERFLAQLCGTSALQPLPVWEGDTTGHCFTQLVLSALPHALLAVLSACHWGNPRNPDWIPHRSPGWRLRLTASFLLSIFPLLDLLPVALPPGAGPGPVGLEVLAGGMAAVAWISHSMALWVLSHSPHGRSRGPLALALAAFLPAPALVLTLLWHCQRGTLLPPLLPGPLSRLCLIILQLAVLLAYGLGWAVPGKPREPWAQEPLLPEGQEAEVAEDGESWLSRFSYAWLAPLLARGARRELRQPQDTCRLPRRLHPTYLAHIFQAHWQEGARLWRALYGAFGQCYLALGLLKLVGTMLGFSGPLLLSLLVGFLEEGQEPLSNGLLYALGLAGGAVLGAVLQNQYGYEVQKVTLQARGAVLNILYRKALHLGPRRPPVGEVLNLLGTDSERLLNFAGSFHEAWGLPLQLAITLYLLHQQVGVAFVGGLILALLLVPVNKVIATRIMASNQEMLQHKDARVKLVTELLSGIRVIKFFGWEQALGARVEACRARELGRLWVIKYLDAACVYLWAALPVVISIIIFITYVLMGHQLTATKVFTALALVRMLILPLNNFPWVINGLLEAKVSLDRIQRFLDLPNHNPQAYYSPDPPTDPTAALELHEALFSWDPAGTSQETFISHLQVKKGMLVGIVGKVGCGKSSLLAAISGELHRLRGQVAVWELSRGFGLATQEPWIQFATIRDNILFGKMFDAQLYKEVLEACALNDDLSILPAGDQTEVGEKGVTLSGGQRARIALARAVYQEKELYLLDDPLAAVDADVASHLLHKCILGALGHTTRLLCTHRTEYLEKADVVLLMENGRLVQAGPPSEILPLVQAVPKAWAEDGQESDPATAQSVQTPEKTKEGLDVEGSTSDRLLQDESKKEGAVAFHVYRAYWRAMGPGLALAILFSLLLMQATRNAADWWLSHWISQLKAAKNNSQEAPAPSSLSSEGLLSAQLLLFSPGSLYTSVLPLPKAAPNGSSDIRFYLTVYATIAGVNSFCTLLRAVLFAAGTLRAAATLHRRLLCRVLMVRGQGRGGGLGAPPSTWAPLGAHPTPWSPGENSLSQMGTTHDTLGPGEAENRAAAWV
;
A
#
# COMPACT_ATOMS: atom_id res chain seq x y z
N MET A 1 25.45 18.37 -36.92
CA MET A 1 24.33 19.30 -36.76
C MET A 1 24.43 20.46 -37.73
N GLU A 2 25.56 21.16 -37.81
CA GLU A 2 25.76 22.29 -38.73
C GLU A 2 25.59 21.92 -40.21
N ARG A 3 26.10 20.76 -40.65
CA ARG A 3 25.87 20.26 -42.03
C ARG A 3 24.41 19.91 -42.32
N PHE A 4 23.68 19.42 -41.33
CA PHE A 4 22.26 19.09 -41.45
C PHE A 4 21.41 20.36 -41.50
N LEU A 5 21.70 21.34 -40.64
CA LEU A 5 21.07 22.66 -40.67
C LEU A 5 21.40 23.40 -41.96
N ALA A 6 22.65 23.34 -42.43
CA ALA A 6 23.07 23.89 -43.71
C ALA A 6 22.32 23.24 -44.90
N GLN A 7 22.12 21.93 -44.88
CA GLN A 7 21.31 21.22 -45.88
C GLN A 7 19.81 21.56 -45.78
N LEU A 8 19.27 21.67 -44.56
CA LEU A 8 17.86 21.98 -44.31
C LEU A 8 17.53 23.44 -44.64
N CYS A 9 18.45 24.37 -44.37
CA CYS A 9 18.33 25.81 -44.61
C CYS A 9 18.83 26.24 -45.99
N GLY A 10 19.54 25.37 -46.73
CA GLY A 10 20.20 25.72 -48.00
C GLY A 10 21.38 26.70 -47.85
N THR A 11 22.01 26.73 -46.68
CA THR A 11 23.06 27.70 -46.29
C THR A 11 24.46 27.06 -46.26
N SER A 12 25.51 27.87 -46.13
CA SER A 12 26.89 27.37 -46.01
C SER A 12 27.16 26.77 -44.62
N ALA A 13 28.06 25.80 -44.54
CA ALA A 13 28.44 25.17 -43.26
C ALA A 13 29.11 26.15 -42.27
N LEU A 14 29.59 27.31 -42.74
CA LEU A 14 30.20 28.38 -41.92
C LEU A 14 29.16 29.25 -41.20
N GLN A 15 27.94 29.32 -41.72
CA GLN A 15 26.80 30.03 -41.11
C GLN A 15 25.53 29.20 -41.30
N PRO A 16 25.35 28.11 -40.53
CA PRO A 16 24.26 27.17 -40.73
C PRO A 16 22.88 27.76 -40.41
N LEU A 17 22.81 28.82 -39.59
CA LEU A 17 21.57 29.51 -39.22
C LEU A 17 21.79 31.04 -39.22
N PRO A 18 21.78 31.71 -40.39
CA PRO A 18 21.96 33.15 -40.45
C PRO A 18 20.76 33.85 -39.80
N VAL A 19 21.02 34.63 -38.75
CA VAL A 19 20.00 35.45 -38.09
C VAL A 19 19.60 36.62 -39.00
N TRP A 20 20.55 37.14 -39.79
CA TRP A 20 20.37 38.24 -40.72
C TRP A 20 20.87 37.85 -42.11
N GLU A 21 20.06 38.11 -43.13
CA GLU A 21 20.41 38.01 -44.56
C GLU A 21 20.12 39.38 -45.19
N GLY A 22 21.18 40.16 -45.46
CA GLY A 22 21.04 41.57 -45.88
C GLY A 22 20.39 42.43 -44.80
N ASP A 23 19.42 43.26 -45.20
CA ASP A 23 18.64 44.14 -44.29
C ASP A 23 17.44 43.43 -43.62
N THR A 24 17.35 42.10 -43.75
CA THR A 24 16.22 41.29 -43.25
C THR A 24 16.64 40.14 -42.36
N THR A 25 15.74 39.68 -41.49
CA THR A 25 15.94 38.43 -40.73
C THR A 25 16.03 37.24 -41.69
N GLY A 26 17.01 36.37 -41.49
CA GLY A 26 17.23 35.21 -42.35
C GLY A 26 16.02 34.28 -42.41
N HIS A 27 15.66 33.82 -43.60
CA HIS A 27 14.43 33.04 -43.81
C HIS A 27 14.41 31.74 -42.98
N CYS A 28 15.55 31.08 -42.84
CA CYS A 28 15.64 29.85 -42.02
C CYS A 28 15.46 30.12 -40.52
N PHE A 29 16.00 31.22 -40.01
CA PHE A 29 15.81 31.63 -38.61
C PHE A 29 14.34 31.92 -38.33
N THR A 30 13.67 32.64 -39.23
CA THR A 30 12.24 32.96 -39.10
C THR A 30 11.36 31.71 -39.10
N GLN A 31 11.60 30.75 -40.01
CA GLN A 31 10.79 29.54 -40.07
C GLN A 31 11.06 28.55 -38.93
N LEU A 32 12.32 28.36 -38.54
CA LEU A 32 12.69 27.34 -37.56
C LEU A 32 12.55 27.85 -36.11
N VAL A 33 12.99 29.08 -35.84
CA VAL A 33 13.02 29.64 -34.48
C VAL A 33 11.76 30.44 -34.16
N LEU A 34 11.30 31.29 -35.08
CA LEU A 34 10.15 32.18 -34.82
C LEU A 34 8.80 31.57 -35.23
N SER A 35 8.78 30.49 -36.02
CA SER A 35 7.55 29.80 -36.43
C SER A 35 7.45 28.40 -35.82
N ALA A 36 8.37 27.47 -36.12
CA ALA A 36 8.23 26.07 -35.71
C ALA A 36 8.29 25.87 -34.18
N LEU A 37 9.20 26.54 -33.46
CA LEU A 37 9.30 26.46 -31.99
C LEU A 37 8.05 27.01 -31.27
N PRO A 38 7.53 28.22 -31.60
CA PRO A 38 6.26 28.71 -31.07
C PRO A 38 5.07 27.79 -31.32
N HIS A 39 4.94 27.23 -32.53
CA HIS A 39 3.89 26.27 -32.83
C HIS A 39 4.06 24.95 -32.06
N ALA A 40 5.29 24.47 -31.87
CA ALA A 40 5.56 23.31 -31.01
C ALA A 40 5.13 23.57 -29.55
N LEU A 41 5.43 24.77 -29.02
CA LEU A 41 5.01 25.16 -27.68
C LEU A 41 3.49 25.26 -27.56
N LEU A 42 2.81 25.85 -28.56
CA LEU A 42 1.35 25.89 -28.63
C LEU A 42 0.78 24.48 -28.62
N ALA A 43 1.35 23.55 -29.41
CA ALA A 43 0.90 22.17 -29.46
C ALA A 43 1.02 21.46 -28.12
N VAL A 44 2.17 21.61 -27.44
CA VAL A 44 2.41 21.01 -26.12
C VAL A 44 1.45 21.59 -25.08
N LEU A 45 1.33 22.92 -25.00
CA LEU A 45 0.43 23.58 -24.05
C LEU A 45 -1.04 23.22 -24.29
N SER A 46 -1.45 23.10 -25.55
CA SER A 46 -2.79 22.66 -25.92
C SER A 46 -3.04 21.20 -25.57
N ALA A 47 -2.05 20.33 -25.80
CA ALA A 47 -2.14 18.94 -25.42
C ALA A 47 -2.32 18.78 -23.90
N CYS A 48 -1.73 19.66 -23.07
CA CYS A 48 -1.94 19.67 -21.61
C CYS A 48 -3.42 19.81 -21.19
N HIS A 49 -4.30 20.30 -22.07
CA HIS A 49 -5.72 20.52 -21.79
C HIS A 49 -6.64 19.50 -22.45
N TRP A 50 -6.08 18.47 -23.09
CA TRP A 50 -6.85 17.39 -23.66
C TRP A 50 -7.39 16.52 -22.50
N GLY A 51 -8.70 16.37 -22.42
CA GLY A 51 -9.38 15.75 -21.29
C GLY A 51 -10.71 15.16 -21.74
N ASN A 52 -11.13 14.08 -21.07
CA ASN A 52 -12.45 13.52 -21.33
C ASN A 52 -13.50 14.44 -20.68
N PRO A 53 -14.56 14.87 -21.40
CA PRO A 53 -15.61 15.65 -20.78
C PRO A 53 -16.25 14.85 -19.63
N ARG A 54 -16.49 15.52 -18.49
CA ARG A 54 -17.08 14.91 -17.29
C ARG A 54 -18.49 14.35 -17.52
N ASN A 55 -19.14 14.71 -18.64
CA ASN A 55 -20.44 14.18 -19.04
C ASN A 55 -20.62 14.26 -20.58
N PRO A 56 -20.68 13.15 -21.33
CA PRO A 56 -20.83 13.16 -22.80
C PRO A 56 -22.21 13.65 -23.28
N ASP A 57 -23.24 13.59 -22.42
CA ASP A 57 -24.63 13.93 -22.78
C ASP A 57 -24.97 15.43 -22.60
N TRP A 58 -24.00 16.26 -22.21
CA TRP A 58 -24.22 17.70 -22.03
C TRP A 58 -23.93 18.48 -23.32
N ILE A 59 -24.97 19.06 -23.94
CA ILE A 59 -24.83 20.03 -25.04
C ILE A 59 -24.92 21.48 -24.50
N PRO A 60 -23.81 22.21 -24.31
CA PRO A 60 -23.87 23.58 -23.80
C PRO A 60 -24.22 24.59 -24.91
N HIS A 61 -24.96 25.66 -24.55
CA HIS A 61 -25.08 26.86 -25.37
C HIS A 61 -23.71 27.56 -25.46
N ARG A 62 -22.96 27.30 -26.54
CA ARG A 62 -21.65 27.95 -26.77
C ARG A 62 -21.83 29.45 -27.00
N SER A 63 -21.18 30.28 -26.17
CA SER A 63 -21.14 31.73 -26.36
C SER A 63 -20.55 32.10 -27.73
N PRO A 64 -20.94 33.26 -28.32
CA PRO A 64 -20.42 33.68 -29.63
C PRO A 64 -18.89 33.78 -29.66
N GLY A 65 -18.23 34.16 -28.55
CA GLY A 65 -16.77 34.20 -28.44
C GLY A 65 -16.09 32.81 -28.47
N TRP A 66 -16.72 31.77 -27.90
CA TRP A 66 -16.22 30.39 -28.04
C TRP A 66 -16.39 29.85 -29.45
N ARG A 67 -17.51 30.16 -30.12
CA ARG A 67 -17.74 29.79 -31.52
C ARG A 67 -16.68 30.41 -32.43
N LEU A 68 -16.43 31.72 -32.28
CA LEU A 68 -15.46 32.46 -33.08
C LEU A 68 -14.03 31.93 -32.91
N ARG A 69 -13.62 31.58 -31.70
CA ARG A 69 -12.29 31.01 -31.43
C ARG A 69 -12.14 29.58 -31.98
N LEU A 70 -13.17 28.75 -31.83
CA LEU A 70 -13.18 27.41 -32.40
C LEU A 70 -13.09 27.46 -33.93
N THR A 71 -13.90 28.31 -34.58
CA THR A 71 -13.85 28.48 -36.04
C THR A 71 -12.52 29.06 -36.50
N ALA A 72 -11.98 30.06 -35.80
CA ALA A 72 -10.69 30.66 -36.15
C ALA A 72 -9.52 29.67 -36.00
N SER A 73 -9.48 28.91 -34.89
CA SER A 73 -8.46 27.87 -34.68
C SER A 73 -8.52 26.75 -35.73
N PHE A 74 -9.72 26.37 -36.16
CA PHE A 74 -9.92 25.38 -37.22
C PHE A 74 -9.44 25.89 -38.57
N LEU A 75 -9.78 27.14 -38.93
CA LEU A 75 -9.30 27.77 -40.16
C LEU A 75 -7.77 27.92 -40.19
N LEU A 76 -7.16 28.29 -39.05
CA LEU A 76 -5.70 28.38 -38.90
C LEU A 76 -4.99 27.02 -38.98
N SER A 77 -5.71 25.90 -38.84
CA SER A 77 -5.14 24.57 -39.12
C SER A 77 -5.11 24.21 -40.62
N ILE A 78 -5.99 24.82 -41.41
CA ILE A 78 -6.15 24.54 -42.84
C ILE A 78 -5.21 25.40 -43.69
N PHE A 79 -5.05 26.68 -43.36
CA PHE A 79 -4.23 27.59 -44.20
C PHE A 79 -2.75 27.20 -44.32
N PRO A 80 -2.05 26.70 -43.28
CA PRO A 80 -0.68 26.20 -43.43
C PRO A 80 -0.58 24.98 -44.35
N LEU A 81 -1.63 24.13 -44.41
CA LEU A 81 -1.69 22.99 -45.34
C LEU A 81 -1.94 23.46 -46.78
N LEU A 82 -2.75 24.51 -46.96
CA LEU A 82 -2.97 25.14 -48.27
C LEU A 82 -1.72 25.88 -48.78
N ASP A 83 -0.88 26.41 -47.89
CA ASP A 83 0.39 27.06 -48.25
C ASP A 83 1.44 26.06 -48.78
N LEU A 84 1.23 24.75 -48.58
CA LEU A 84 2.04 23.67 -49.14
C LEU A 84 1.64 23.28 -50.58
N LEU A 85 0.44 23.64 -51.06
CA LEU A 85 -0.02 23.32 -52.42
C LEU A 85 0.83 23.99 -53.53
N PRO A 86 1.20 25.28 -53.42
CA PRO A 86 2.07 25.95 -54.39
C PRO A 86 3.51 25.39 -54.43
N VAL A 87 3.94 24.63 -53.42
CA VAL A 87 5.26 23.94 -53.40
C VAL A 87 5.33 22.82 -54.45
N ALA A 88 4.18 22.35 -54.94
CA ALA A 88 4.08 21.32 -55.97
C ALA A 88 4.15 21.84 -57.43
N LEU A 89 4.27 23.16 -57.63
CA LEU A 89 4.44 23.81 -58.94
C LEU A 89 5.94 23.93 -59.33
N PRO A 90 6.29 24.13 -60.62
CA PRO A 90 7.64 23.83 -61.14
C PRO A 90 8.81 24.51 -60.41
N PRO A 91 10.00 23.86 -60.41
CA PRO A 91 11.15 24.26 -59.61
C PRO A 91 11.67 25.65 -60.00
N GLY A 92 11.71 26.58 -59.03
CA GLY A 92 12.30 27.91 -59.20
C GLY A 92 11.49 29.08 -58.63
N ALA A 93 10.26 28.87 -58.18
CA ALA A 93 9.38 29.95 -57.69
C ALA A 93 9.17 30.01 -56.16
N GLY A 94 9.90 29.19 -55.38
CA GLY A 94 9.78 29.12 -53.92
C GLY A 94 10.90 29.88 -53.18
N PRO A 95 10.62 30.56 -52.05
CA PRO A 95 11.57 31.39 -51.33
C PRO A 95 12.61 30.62 -50.48
N GLY A 96 12.50 29.29 -50.37
CA GLY A 96 13.39 28.47 -49.55
C GLY A 96 13.36 26.97 -49.89
N PRO A 97 14.21 26.17 -49.24
CA PRO A 97 14.26 24.72 -49.43
C PRO A 97 12.94 24.05 -49.03
N VAL A 98 12.42 23.20 -49.92
CA VAL A 98 11.12 22.51 -49.78
C VAL A 98 10.96 21.80 -48.43
N GLY A 99 12.03 21.17 -47.93
CA GLY A 99 11.99 20.44 -46.66
C GLY A 99 11.74 21.34 -45.43
N LEU A 100 12.21 22.60 -45.45
CA LEU A 100 12.00 23.55 -44.36
C LEU A 100 10.54 24.04 -44.32
N GLU A 101 9.98 24.33 -45.49
CA GLU A 101 8.59 24.78 -45.65
C GLU A 101 7.60 23.69 -45.23
N VAL A 102 7.84 22.43 -45.63
CA VAL A 102 7.02 21.28 -45.23
C VAL A 102 7.08 21.05 -43.72
N LEU A 103 8.27 21.18 -43.12
CA LEU A 103 8.45 21.04 -41.68
C LEU A 103 7.71 22.15 -40.91
N ALA A 104 7.91 23.41 -41.26
CA ALA A 104 7.30 24.55 -40.57
C ALA A 104 5.76 24.56 -40.75
N GLY A 105 5.26 24.34 -41.98
CA GLY A 105 3.83 24.27 -42.28
C GLY A 105 3.15 23.06 -41.61
N GLY A 106 3.81 21.90 -41.60
CA GLY A 106 3.31 20.70 -40.91
C GLY A 106 3.22 20.88 -39.40
N MET A 107 4.26 21.48 -38.78
CA MET A 107 4.27 21.82 -37.35
C MET A 107 3.16 22.82 -36.99
N ALA A 108 2.94 23.84 -37.83
CA ALA A 108 1.85 24.80 -37.63
C ALA A 108 0.47 24.13 -37.71
N ALA A 109 0.24 23.24 -38.68
CA ALA A 109 -1.02 22.51 -38.81
C ALA A 109 -1.30 21.63 -37.58
N VAL A 110 -0.31 20.85 -37.12
CA VAL A 110 -0.44 20.00 -35.91
C VAL A 110 -0.73 20.85 -34.66
N ALA A 111 -0.06 22.00 -34.52
CA ALA A 111 -0.30 22.93 -33.42
C ALA A 111 -1.74 23.45 -33.40
N TRP A 112 -2.26 23.93 -34.53
CA TRP A 112 -3.63 24.44 -34.60
C TRP A 112 -4.70 23.35 -34.48
N ILE A 113 -4.45 22.13 -34.96
CA ILE A 113 -5.34 20.97 -34.72
C ILE A 113 -5.42 20.65 -33.23
N SER A 114 -4.26 20.51 -32.57
CA SER A 114 -4.19 20.23 -31.13
C SER A 114 -4.84 21.34 -30.30
N HIS A 115 -4.67 22.60 -30.71
CA HIS A 115 -5.29 23.76 -30.08
C HIS A 115 -6.81 23.79 -30.26
N SER A 116 -7.31 23.49 -31.47
CA SER A 116 -8.74 23.41 -31.75
C SER A 116 -9.42 22.34 -30.88
N MET A 117 -8.77 21.18 -30.72
CA MET A 117 -9.24 20.11 -29.86
C MET A 117 -9.22 20.49 -28.36
N ALA A 118 -8.19 21.21 -27.91
CA ALA A 118 -8.13 21.74 -26.55
C ALA A 118 -9.25 22.74 -26.27
N LEU A 119 -9.52 23.67 -27.20
CA LEU A 119 -10.65 24.61 -27.09
C LEU A 119 -12.00 23.90 -27.12
N TRP A 120 -12.13 22.82 -27.90
CA TRP A 120 -13.34 22.01 -27.93
C TRP A 120 -13.59 21.36 -26.58
N VAL A 121 -12.59 20.70 -25.98
CA VAL A 121 -12.69 20.11 -24.63
C VAL A 121 -13.04 21.17 -23.58
N LEU A 122 -12.33 22.31 -23.58
CA LEU A 122 -12.56 23.39 -22.62
C LEU A 122 -13.96 24.01 -22.75
N SER A 123 -14.51 24.09 -23.97
CA SER A 123 -15.87 24.60 -24.21
C SER A 123 -16.99 23.69 -23.66
N HIS A 124 -16.70 22.40 -23.42
CA HIS A 124 -17.65 21.44 -22.81
C HIS A 124 -17.35 21.14 -21.34
N SER A 125 -16.37 21.82 -20.73
CA SER A 125 -16.09 21.65 -19.30
C SER A 125 -17.12 22.39 -18.42
N PRO A 126 -17.71 21.74 -17.40
CA PRO A 126 -18.70 22.37 -16.52
C PRO A 126 -18.12 23.49 -15.65
N HIS A 127 -16.81 23.51 -15.41
CA HIS A 127 -16.11 24.49 -14.55
C HIS A 127 -15.25 25.48 -15.37
N GLY A 128 -15.50 25.59 -16.68
CA GLY A 128 -14.70 26.43 -17.56
C GLY A 128 -14.90 27.93 -17.29
N ARG A 129 -13.80 28.67 -17.07
CA ARG A 129 -13.80 30.15 -17.10
C ARG A 129 -14.34 30.63 -18.46
N SER A 130 -15.10 31.72 -18.48
CA SER A 130 -15.73 32.28 -19.70
C SER A 130 -14.74 32.51 -20.86
N ARG A 131 -13.46 32.78 -20.56
CA ARG A 131 -12.38 33.04 -21.52
C ARG A 131 -11.36 31.89 -21.70
N GLY A 132 -11.41 30.82 -20.89
CA GLY A 132 -10.37 29.80 -20.85
C GLY A 132 -9.04 30.29 -20.22
N PRO A 133 -8.00 29.46 -20.15
CA PRO A 133 -6.71 29.81 -19.55
C PRO A 133 -5.93 30.82 -20.41
N LEU A 134 -5.39 31.87 -19.77
CA LEU A 134 -4.65 32.96 -20.41
C LEU A 134 -3.38 32.46 -21.15
N ALA A 135 -2.72 31.44 -20.61
CA ALA A 135 -1.53 30.84 -21.21
C ALA A 135 -1.78 30.27 -22.62
N LEU A 136 -2.94 29.64 -22.87
CA LEU A 136 -3.31 29.13 -24.20
C LEU A 136 -3.56 30.27 -25.19
N ALA A 137 -4.13 31.39 -24.73
CA ALA A 137 -4.36 32.55 -25.58
C ALA A 137 -3.04 33.22 -25.97
N LEU A 138 -2.12 33.41 -25.01
CA LEU A 138 -0.80 33.99 -25.27
C LEU A 138 0.05 33.12 -26.21
N ALA A 139 0.04 31.80 -26.00
CA ALA A 139 0.77 30.87 -26.85
C ALA A 139 0.28 30.90 -28.31
N ALA A 140 -1.01 31.14 -28.54
CA ALA A 140 -1.58 31.24 -29.88
C ALA A 140 -1.10 32.49 -30.66
N PHE A 141 -0.68 33.56 -29.97
CA PHE A 141 -0.13 34.77 -30.58
C PHE A 141 1.39 34.75 -30.75
N LEU A 142 2.09 33.82 -30.10
CA LEU A 142 3.54 33.69 -30.15
C LEU A 142 4.12 33.54 -31.58
N PRO A 143 3.43 32.90 -32.54
CA PRO A 143 3.86 32.84 -33.94
C PRO A 143 3.62 34.11 -34.78
N ALA A 144 2.89 35.11 -34.26
CA ALA A 144 2.56 36.33 -35.01
C ALA A 144 3.78 37.11 -35.53
N PRO A 145 4.90 37.26 -34.78
CA PRO A 145 6.09 37.93 -35.28
C PRO A 145 6.68 37.25 -36.52
N ALA A 146 6.64 35.92 -36.60
CA ALA A 146 7.10 35.20 -37.79
C ALA A 146 6.24 35.53 -39.01
N LEU A 147 4.91 35.52 -38.87
CA LEU A 147 3.98 35.87 -39.95
C LEU A 147 4.21 37.31 -40.46
N VAL A 148 4.42 38.25 -39.54
CA VAL A 148 4.71 39.66 -39.87
C VAL A 148 6.07 39.82 -40.54
N LEU A 149 7.11 39.14 -40.05
CA LEU A 149 8.44 39.17 -40.68
C LEU A 149 8.44 38.52 -42.05
N THR A 150 7.71 37.41 -42.24
CA THR A 150 7.52 36.80 -43.56
C THR A 150 6.75 37.70 -44.52
N LEU A 151 5.77 38.47 -44.02
CA LEU A 151 5.04 39.45 -44.82
C LEU A 151 5.95 40.62 -45.25
N LEU A 152 6.70 41.19 -44.31
CA LEU A 152 7.66 42.26 -44.56
C LEU A 152 8.74 41.84 -45.55
N TRP A 153 9.20 40.59 -45.45
CA TRP A 153 10.16 40.00 -46.38
C TRP A 153 9.61 39.96 -47.81
N HIS A 154 8.35 39.59 -48.01
CA HIS A 154 7.70 39.64 -49.33
C HIS A 154 7.55 41.08 -49.83
N CYS A 155 7.17 42.02 -48.96
CA CYS A 155 7.05 43.45 -49.31
C CYS A 155 8.40 44.07 -49.74
N GLN A 156 9.50 43.72 -49.08
CA GLN A 156 10.84 44.28 -49.35
C GLN A 156 11.52 43.67 -50.58
N ARG A 157 11.27 42.39 -50.89
CA ARG A 157 11.81 41.73 -52.09
C ARG A 157 11.11 42.10 -53.40
N GLY A 158 10.16 43.04 -53.36
CA GLY A 158 9.55 43.60 -54.56
C GLY A 158 8.62 42.63 -55.29
N THR A 159 7.98 41.68 -54.60
CA THR A 159 6.96 40.78 -55.20
C THR A 159 5.69 41.51 -55.68
N LEU A 160 5.66 42.85 -55.57
CA LEU A 160 4.64 43.76 -56.09
C LEU A 160 5.01 44.38 -57.46
N LEU A 161 6.21 44.12 -58.00
CA LEU A 161 6.59 44.57 -59.35
C LEU A 161 6.31 43.49 -60.42
N PRO A 162 5.82 43.88 -61.62
CA PRO A 162 5.50 42.93 -62.70
C PRO A 162 6.77 42.29 -63.32
N PRO A 163 6.71 41.02 -63.78
CA PRO A 163 5.51 40.20 -63.99
C PRO A 163 5.03 39.41 -62.76
N LEU A 164 3.71 39.39 -62.57
CA LEU A 164 3.01 38.71 -61.48
C LEU A 164 3.03 37.18 -61.67
N LEU A 165 3.91 36.49 -60.93
CA LEU A 165 3.85 35.04 -60.82
C LEU A 165 2.69 34.64 -59.88
N PRO A 166 1.82 33.67 -60.26
CA PRO A 166 0.64 33.30 -59.47
C PRO A 166 0.99 32.67 -58.10
N GLY A 167 2.17 32.04 -57.98
CA GLY A 167 2.64 31.41 -56.74
C GLY A 167 2.87 32.40 -55.59
N PRO A 168 3.78 33.39 -55.73
CA PRO A 168 4.04 34.40 -54.69
C PRO A 168 2.81 35.19 -54.25
N LEU A 169 1.90 35.52 -55.19
CA LEU A 169 0.64 36.19 -54.86
C LEU A 169 -0.29 35.31 -54.02
N SER A 170 -0.41 34.02 -54.34
CA SER A 170 -1.24 33.09 -53.57
C SER A 170 -0.76 32.96 -52.12
N ARG A 171 0.57 32.90 -51.91
CA ARG A 171 1.18 32.85 -50.57
C ARG A 171 0.99 34.14 -49.79
N LEU A 172 1.16 35.30 -50.44
CA LEU A 172 0.91 36.60 -49.83
C LEU A 172 -0.54 36.71 -49.33
N CYS A 173 -1.52 36.28 -50.15
CA CYS A 173 -2.93 36.24 -49.78
C CYS A 173 -3.18 35.29 -48.60
N LEU A 174 -2.55 34.11 -48.55
CA LEU A 174 -2.68 33.17 -47.44
C LEU A 174 -2.09 33.70 -46.14
N ILE A 175 -0.94 34.39 -46.16
CA ILE A 175 -0.34 35.03 -44.98
C ILE A 175 -1.23 36.15 -44.44
N ILE A 176 -1.79 36.98 -45.32
CA ILE A 176 -2.75 38.03 -44.93
C ILE A 176 -4.01 37.42 -44.31
N LEU A 177 -4.52 36.32 -44.87
CA LEU A 177 -5.67 35.61 -44.36
C LEU A 177 -5.39 34.97 -42.99
N GLN A 178 -4.20 34.38 -42.79
CA GLN A 178 -3.75 33.86 -41.50
C GLN A 178 -3.69 34.95 -40.43
N LEU A 179 -3.13 36.13 -40.75
CA LEU A 179 -3.11 37.28 -39.84
C LEU A 179 -4.52 37.79 -39.51
N ALA A 180 -5.43 37.84 -40.49
CA ALA A 180 -6.81 38.24 -40.29
C ALA A 180 -7.59 37.26 -39.38
N VAL A 181 -7.39 35.95 -39.57
CA VAL A 181 -8.04 34.93 -38.72
C VAL A 181 -7.41 34.88 -37.32
N LEU A 182 -6.11 35.16 -37.18
CA LEU A 182 -5.48 35.32 -35.87
C LEU A 182 -6.01 36.55 -35.12
N LEU A 183 -6.33 37.64 -35.83
CA LEU A 183 -7.03 38.79 -35.25
C LEU A 183 -8.45 38.42 -34.80
N ALA A 184 -9.20 37.68 -35.62
CA ALA A 184 -10.54 37.20 -35.28
C ALA A 184 -10.52 36.26 -34.05
N TYR A 185 -9.48 35.44 -33.91
CA TYR A 185 -9.23 34.63 -32.71
C TYR A 185 -9.07 35.52 -31.46
N GLY A 186 -8.32 36.61 -31.55
CA GLY A 186 -8.15 37.60 -30.47
C GLY A 186 -9.43 38.32 -30.09
N LEU A 187 -10.23 38.73 -31.08
CA LEU A 187 -11.55 39.34 -30.85
C LEU A 187 -12.48 38.36 -30.12
N GLY A 188 -12.50 37.08 -30.53
CA GLY A 188 -13.28 36.03 -29.86
C GLY A 188 -12.83 35.74 -28.42
N TRP A 189 -11.58 36.04 -28.07
CA TRP A 189 -11.08 35.97 -26.69
C TRP A 189 -11.43 37.22 -25.88
N ALA A 190 -11.37 38.41 -26.49
CA ALA A 190 -11.62 39.69 -25.85
C ALA A 190 -13.10 39.87 -25.44
N VAL A 191 -14.04 39.40 -26.26
CA VAL A 191 -15.49 39.50 -25.99
C VAL A 191 -15.89 38.53 -24.87
N PRO A 192 -16.23 39.01 -23.66
CA PRO A 192 -16.65 38.14 -22.56
C PRO A 192 -18.02 37.53 -22.87
N GLY A 193 -18.14 36.20 -22.75
CA GLY A 193 -19.46 35.56 -22.66
C GLY A 193 -20.13 35.93 -21.34
N LYS A 194 -21.47 36.02 -21.32
CA LYS A 194 -22.22 36.15 -20.05
C LYS A 194 -21.72 35.09 -19.05
N PRO A 195 -21.43 35.45 -17.79
CA PRO A 195 -21.05 34.47 -16.78
C PRO A 195 -22.14 33.40 -16.72
N ARG A 196 -21.71 32.14 -16.67
CA ARG A 196 -22.61 31.00 -16.52
C ARG A 196 -23.19 31.11 -15.10
N GLU A 197 -24.48 31.41 -14.97
CA GLU A 197 -25.13 31.34 -13.66
C GLU A 197 -24.95 29.92 -13.13
N PRO A 198 -24.33 29.73 -11.95
CA PRO A 198 -24.40 28.46 -11.25
C PRO A 198 -25.87 28.18 -11.01
N TRP A 199 -26.29 26.93 -11.17
CA TRP A 199 -27.63 26.53 -10.76
C TRP A 199 -27.90 27.01 -9.32
N ALA A 200 -29.15 27.40 -9.07
CA ALA A 200 -29.63 27.72 -7.74
C ALA A 200 -29.13 26.66 -6.74
N GLN A 201 -28.27 27.11 -5.83
CA GLN A 201 -27.79 26.32 -4.71
C GLN A 201 -29.02 25.92 -3.89
N GLU A 202 -29.19 24.61 -3.64
CA GLU A 202 -30.04 24.16 -2.54
C GLU A 202 -29.44 24.71 -1.24
N PRO A 203 -30.13 25.60 -0.51
CA PRO A 203 -29.54 26.40 0.56
C PRO A 203 -29.42 25.64 1.90
N LEU A 204 -29.31 24.31 1.88
CA LEU A 204 -29.41 23.47 3.09
C LEU A 204 -28.16 22.66 3.46
N LEU A 205 -27.03 22.86 2.78
CA LEU A 205 -25.75 22.31 3.23
C LEU A 205 -24.76 23.47 3.48
N PRO A 206 -24.23 23.61 4.71
CA PRO A 206 -23.18 24.58 4.99
C PRO A 206 -21.97 24.30 4.09
N GLU A 207 -21.23 25.35 3.73
CA GLU A 207 -19.95 25.29 2.98
C GLU A 207 -18.89 24.43 3.71
N GLY A 208 -19.06 23.12 3.71
CA GLY A 208 -17.96 22.18 3.82
C GLY A 208 -17.38 22.04 2.42
N GLN A 209 -16.18 22.58 2.21
CA GLN A 209 -15.31 22.30 1.06
C GLN A 209 -15.61 20.90 0.50
N GLU A 210 -16.30 20.81 -0.65
CA GLU A 210 -16.52 19.50 -1.28
C GLU A 210 -15.15 18.89 -1.53
N ALA A 211 -14.84 17.81 -0.82
CA ALA A 211 -13.52 17.21 -0.83
C ALA A 211 -13.11 16.87 -2.28
N GLU A 212 -12.00 17.46 -2.73
CA GLU A 212 -11.47 17.31 -4.08
C GLU A 212 -11.35 15.81 -4.45
N VAL A 213 -11.83 15.43 -5.63
CA VAL A 213 -11.69 14.06 -6.15
C VAL A 213 -10.29 13.92 -6.76
N ALA A 214 -9.56 12.87 -6.39
CA ALA A 214 -8.14 12.72 -6.67
C ALA A 214 -7.76 12.87 -8.17
N GLU A 215 -8.24 11.97 -9.03
CA GLU A 215 -7.81 11.89 -10.44
C GLU A 215 -8.91 12.31 -11.44
N ASP A 216 -10.17 12.24 -11.04
CA ASP A 216 -11.29 12.36 -11.98
C ASP A 216 -11.48 13.80 -12.48
N GLY A 217 -11.34 13.98 -13.79
CA GLY A 217 -11.48 15.27 -14.47
C GLY A 217 -10.17 16.03 -14.69
N GLU A 218 -9.04 15.43 -14.30
CA GLU A 218 -7.70 15.92 -14.63
C GLU A 218 -7.32 15.62 -16.10
N SER A 219 -6.49 16.47 -16.69
CA SER A 219 -6.04 16.27 -18.07
C SER A 219 -5.20 14.98 -18.22
N TRP A 220 -5.10 14.42 -19.43
CA TRP A 220 -4.28 13.21 -19.61
C TRP A 220 -2.81 13.46 -19.22
N LEU A 221 -2.29 14.67 -19.44
CA LEU A 221 -0.91 15.00 -19.08
C LEU A 221 -0.75 15.13 -17.56
N SER A 222 -1.71 15.72 -16.86
CA SER A 222 -1.73 15.77 -15.39
C SER A 222 -1.78 14.36 -14.80
N ARG A 223 -2.57 13.47 -15.39
CA ARG A 223 -2.65 12.05 -15.01
C ARG A 223 -1.36 11.27 -15.30
N PHE A 224 -0.75 11.48 -16.45
CA PHE A 224 0.49 10.82 -16.87
C PHE A 224 1.72 11.26 -16.05
N SER A 225 1.76 12.54 -15.65
CA SER A 225 2.88 13.11 -14.87
C SER A 225 2.64 13.14 -13.36
N TYR A 226 1.48 12.67 -12.89
CA TYR A 226 1.02 12.76 -11.50
C TYR A 226 0.95 14.20 -10.95
N ALA A 227 0.81 15.20 -11.81
CA ALA A 227 0.78 16.61 -11.41
C ALA A 227 -0.41 16.94 -10.48
N TRP A 228 -1.53 16.20 -10.64
CA TRP A 228 -2.71 16.31 -9.77
C TRP A 228 -2.42 16.01 -8.29
N LEU A 229 -1.33 15.31 -7.98
CA LEU A 229 -0.92 15.00 -6.61
C LEU A 229 -0.21 16.18 -5.92
N ALA A 230 0.31 17.15 -6.68
CA ALA A 230 1.09 18.26 -6.14
C ALA A 230 0.36 19.11 -5.08
N PRO A 231 -0.95 19.44 -5.23
CA PRO A 231 -1.70 20.13 -4.18
C PRO A 231 -1.79 19.32 -2.88
N LEU A 232 -2.02 18.00 -2.97
CA LEU A 232 -2.08 17.13 -1.80
C LEU A 232 -0.73 17.03 -1.09
N LEU A 233 0.37 16.92 -1.85
CA LEU A 233 1.73 16.94 -1.30
C LEU A 233 2.06 18.28 -0.64
N ALA A 234 1.59 19.39 -1.21
CA ALA A 234 1.75 20.72 -0.63
C ALA A 234 0.97 20.86 0.69
N ARG A 235 -0.27 20.36 0.76
CA ARG A 235 -1.06 20.28 2.01
C ARG A 235 -0.37 19.40 3.06
N GLY A 236 0.18 18.26 2.64
CA GLY A 236 0.99 17.39 3.49
C GLY A 236 2.25 18.09 4.03
N ALA A 237 2.95 18.85 3.18
CA ALA A 237 4.10 19.65 3.59
C ALA A 237 3.72 20.77 4.59
N ARG A 238 2.52 21.33 4.46
CA ARG A 238 1.92 22.29 5.43
C ARG A 238 1.34 21.65 6.69
N ARG A 239 1.37 20.31 6.78
CA ARG A 239 0.83 19.51 7.91
C ARG A 239 -0.69 19.62 8.08
N GLU A 240 -1.40 19.79 6.97
CA GLU A 240 -2.86 19.84 6.91
C GLU A 240 -3.50 18.45 6.72
N LEU A 241 -2.70 17.38 6.71
CA LEU A 241 -3.14 15.98 6.58
C LEU A 241 -2.96 15.24 7.91
N ARG A 242 -3.92 15.36 8.82
CA ARG A 242 -3.90 14.72 10.15
C ARG A 242 -4.80 13.50 10.22
N GLN A 243 -5.95 13.56 9.57
CA GLN A 243 -6.95 12.50 9.53
C GLN A 243 -7.08 11.93 8.12
N PRO A 244 -7.53 10.67 7.96
CA PRO A 244 -7.82 10.10 6.64
C PRO A 244 -8.81 10.95 5.83
N GLN A 245 -9.71 11.67 6.50
CA GLN A 245 -10.70 12.56 5.90
C GLN A 245 -10.10 13.80 5.23
N ASP A 246 -8.88 14.19 5.60
CA ASP A 246 -8.18 15.35 5.02
C ASP A 246 -7.67 15.08 3.60
N THR A 247 -7.69 13.81 3.16
CA THR A 247 -7.25 13.36 1.84
C THR A 247 -8.33 13.49 0.77
N CYS A 248 -7.94 13.42 -0.50
CA CYS A 248 -8.88 13.47 -1.63
C CYS A 248 -9.85 12.28 -1.61
N ARG A 249 -11.08 12.50 -2.10
CA ARG A 249 -12.03 11.39 -2.31
C ARG A 249 -11.53 10.44 -3.39
N LEU A 250 -11.85 9.16 -3.22
CA LEU A 250 -11.54 8.12 -4.19
C LEU A 250 -12.18 8.44 -5.55
N PRO A 251 -11.47 8.21 -6.67
CA PRO A 251 -12.04 8.23 -8.01
C PRO A 251 -13.28 7.33 -8.10
N ARG A 252 -14.27 7.72 -8.93
CA ARG A 252 -15.53 6.96 -9.13
C ARG A 252 -15.28 5.51 -9.51
N ARG A 253 -14.23 5.24 -10.30
CA ARG A 253 -13.84 3.88 -10.70
C ARG A 253 -13.29 3.00 -9.57
N LEU A 254 -12.96 3.59 -8.43
CA LEU A 254 -12.47 2.90 -7.23
C LEU A 254 -13.52 2.86 -6.11
N HIS A 255 -14.69 3.46 -6.31
CA HIS A 255 -15.76 3.43 -5.31
C HIS A 255 -16.32 1.99 -5.13
N PRO A 256 -16.52 1.52 -3.88
CA PRO A 256 -17.01 0.17 -3.62
C PRO A 256 -18.35 -0.15 -4.31
N THR A 257 -19.26 0.83 -4.42
CA THR A 257 -20.57 0.67 -5.07
C THR A 257 -20.45 0.41 -6.57
N TYR A 258 -19.58 1.16 -7.26
CA TYR A 258 -19.31 0.97 -8.68
C TYR A 258 -18.63 -0.38 -8.94
N LEU A 259 -17.63 -0.74 -8.12
CA LEU A 259 -16.93 -2.02 -8.21
C LEU A 259 -17.86 -3.20 -7.96
N ALA A 260 -18.74 -3.09 -6.96
CA ALA A 260 -19.76 -4.08 -6.68
C ALA A 260 -20.68 -4.28 -7.89
N HIS A 261 -21.12 -3.19 -8.53
CA HIS A 261 -21.99 -3.27 -9.71
C HIS A 261 -21.31 -3.96 -10.91
N ILE A 262 -20.07 -3.58 -11.25
CA ILE A 262 -19.31 -4.22 -12.35
C ILE A 262 -19.09 -5.71 -12.07
N PHE A 263 -18.68 -6.03 -10.84
CA PHE A 263 -18.41 -7.41 -10.45
C PHE A 263 -19.70 -8.24 -10.46
N GLN A 264 -20.80 -7.70 -9.93
CA GLN A 264 -22.11 -8.37 -9.91
C GLN A 264 -22.64 -8.66 -11.32
N ALA A 265 -22.37 -7.79 -12.30
CA ALA A 265 -22.75 -8.03 -13.70
C ALA A 265 -22.08 -9.30 -14.30
N HIS A 266 -20.94 -9.71 -13.76
CA HIS A 266 -20.19 -10.89 -14.20
C HIS A 266 -20.26 -12.07 -13.21
N TRP A 267 -20.86 -11.86 -12.03
CA TRP A 267 -20.97 -12.86 -10.97
C TRP A 267 -22.34 -13.53 -11.00
N GLN A 268 -22.33 -14.85 -11.07
CA GLN A 268 -23.52 -15.70 -10.91
C GLN A 268 -23.27 -16.67 -9.75
N GLU A 269 -24.31 -17.05 -9.02
CA GLU A 269 -24.17 -18.07 -7.97
C GLU A 269 -23.68 -19.39 -8.57
N GLY A 270 -22.65 -20.00 -7.97
CA GLY A 270 -21.98 -21.19 -8.50
C GLY A 270 -20.94 -20.92 -9.60
N ALA A 271 -20.74 -19.66 -10.02
CA ALA A 271 -19.67 -19.32 -10.95
C ALA A 271 -18.29 -19.36 -10.28
N ARG A 272 -17.25 -19.62 -11.07
CA ARG A 272 -15.85 -19.56 -10.61
C ARG A 272 -15.40 -18.10 -10.48
N LEU A 273 -14.91 -17.71 -9.31
CA LEU A 273 -14.47 -16.35 -8.96
C LEU A 273 -13.48 -15.77 -9.98
N TRP A 274 -12.51 -16.57 -10.45
CA TRP A 274 -11.52 -16.09 -11.41
C TRP A 274 -12.16 -15.67 -12.76
N ARG A 275 -13.26 -16.28 -13.19
CA ARG A 275 -13.96 -15.91 -14.42
C ARG A 275 -14.65 -14.56 -14.27
N ALA A 276 -15.29 -14.33 -13.13
CA ALA A 276 -15.92 -13.04 -12.82
C ALA A 276 -14.88 -11.91 -12.72
N LEU A 277 -13.74 -12.17 -12.05
CA LEU A 277 -12.62 -11.22 -11.99
C LEU A 277 -12.02 -10.94 -13.38
N TYR A 278 -11.87 -11.98 -14.21
CA TYR A 278 -11.39 -11.82 -15.58
C TYR A 278 -12.35 -10.99 -16.44
N GLY A 279 -13.66 -11.26 -16.37
CA GLY A 279 -14.68 -10.50 -17.10
C GLY A 279 -14.73 -9.03 -16.66
N ALA A 280 -14.62 -8.76 -15.36
CA ALA A 280 -14.69 -7.40 -14.81
C ALA A 280 -13.41 -6.56 -15.06
N PHE A 281 -12.21 -7.15 -14.88
CA PHE A 281 -10.96 -6.40 -14.82
C PHE A 281 -9.83 -6.98 -15.70
N GLY A 282 -9.98 -8.21 -16.18
CA GLY A 282 -8.91 -8.97 -16.84
C GLY A 282 -8.47 -8.40 -18.20
N GLN A 283 -9.40 -7.86 -18.99
CA GLN A 283 -9.06 -7.30 -20.32
C GLN A 283 -8.14 -6.08 -20.21
N CYS A 284 -8.48 -5.14 -19.32
CA CYS A 284 -7.64 -3.98 -19.04
C CYS A 284 -6.28 -4.40 -18.46
N TYR A 285 -6.28 -5.38 -17.56
CA TYR A 285 -5.04 -5.90 -16.97
C TYR A 285 -4.11 -6.52 -18.03
N LEU A 286 -4.63 -7.39 -18.91
CA LEU A 286 -3.83 -8.03 -19.96
C LEU A 286 -3.20 -7.02 -20.92
N ALA A 287 -3.92 -5.94 -21.25
CA ALA A 287 -3.40 -4.86 -22.10
C ALA A 287 -2.15 -4.17 -21.49
N LEU A 288 -2.03 -4.10 -20.16
CA LEU A 288 -0.84 -3.57 -19.48
C LEU A 288 0.41 -4.42 -19.72
N GLY A 289 0.24 -5.69 -20.12
CA GLY A 289 1.34 -6.55 -20.54
C GLY A 289 2.14 -5.99 -21.72
N LEU A 290 1.48 -5.30 -22.67
CA LEU A 290 2.17 -4.62 -23.77
C LEU A 290 3.05 -3.48 -23.27
N LEU A 291 2.55 -2.68 -22.31
CA LEU A 291 3.30 -1.58 -21.71
C LEU A 291 4.53 -2.11 -20.95
N LYS A 292 4.40 -3.22 -20.22
CA LYS A 292 5.52 -3.93 -19.60
C LYS A 292 6.55 -4.40 -20.63
N LEU A 293 6.09 -5.01 -21.73
CA LEU A 293 6.98 -5.49 -22.79
C LEU A 293 7.81 -4.35 -23.39
N VAL A 294 7.16 -3.24 -23.78
CA VAL A 294 7.84 -2.06 -24.33
C VAL A 294 8.82 -1.46 -23.32
N GLY A 295 8.42 -1.31 -22.05
CA GLY A 295 9.30 -0.83 -20.99
C GLY A 295 10.50 -1.74 -20.73
N THR A 296 10.35 -3.05 -20.94
CA THR A 296 11.45 -4.04 -20.83
C THR A 296 12.40 -3.91 -22.02
N MET A 297 11.88 -3.77 -23.25
CA MET A 297 12.70 -3.58 -24.46
C MET A 297 13.51 -2.27 -24.40
N LEU A 298 12.92 -1.18 -23.90
CA LEU A 298 13.62 0.09 -23.70
C LEU A 298 14.73 -0.03 -22.65
N GLY A 299 14.57 -0.89 -21.65
CA GLY A 299 15.63 -1.20 -20.68
C GLY A 299 16.90 -1.74 -21.34
N PHE A 300 16.76 -2.57 -22.38
CA PHE A 300 17.88 -3.10 -23.15
C PHE A 300 18.54 -2.08 -24.09
N SER A 301 17.85 -0.99 -24.43
CA SER A 301 18.43 0.06 -25.28
C SER A 301 19.63 0.74 -24.61
N GLY A 302 19.64 0.84 -23.27
CA GLY A 302 20.72 1.48 -22.51
C GLY A 302 22.10 0.86 -22.74
N PRO A 303 22.31 -0.43 -22.40
CA PRO A 303 23.59 -1.11 -22.64
C PRO A 303 24.02 -1.11 -24.11
N LEU A 304 23.08 -1.26 -25.06
CA LEU A 304 23.38 -1.30 -26.49
C LEU A 304 23.81 0.07 -27.03
N LEU A 305 23.10 1.14 -26.68
CA LEU A 305 23.47 2.50 -27.08
C LEU A 305 24.74 2.97 -26.39
N LEU A 306 24.98 2.54 -25.14
CA LEU A 306 26.26 2.75 -24.48
C LEU A 306 27.40 2.05 -25.22
N SER A 307 27.18 0.84 -25.74
CA SER A 307 28.16 0.12 -26.59
C SER A 307 28.55 0.96 -27.81
N LEU A 308 27.55 1.48 -28.54
CA LEU A 308 27.76 2.25 -29.76
C LEU A 308 28.42 3.60 -29.48
N LEU A 309 28.05 4.25 -28.37
CA LEU A 309 28.64 5.52 -27.94
C LEU A 309 30.11 5.35 -27.55
N VAL A 310 30.46 4.30 -26.80
CA VAL A 310 31.85 4.02 -26.43
C VAL A 310 32.66 3.65 -27.67
N GLY A 311 32.12 2.83 -28.59
CA GLY A 311 32.76 2.53 -29.87
C GLY A 311 33.04 3.77 -30.72
N PHE A 312 32.06 4.69 -30.82
CA PHE A 312 32.23 5.98 -31.48
C PHE A 312 33.41 6.79 -30.90
N LEU A 313 33.54 6.84 -29.57
CA LEU A 313 34.64 7.53 -28.88
C LEU A 313 36.00 6.82 -29.04
N GLU A 314 35.99 5.51 -29.29
CA GLU A 314 37.20 4.72 -29.52
C GLU A 314 37.77 4.91 -30.92
N GLU A 315 36.93 4.86 -31.96
CA GLU A 315 37.34 4.84 -33.37
C GLU A 315 37.51 6.23 -33.99
N GLY A 316 36.80 7.26 -33.53
CA GLY A 316 37.01 8.67 -33.92
C GLY A 316 36.78 9.03 -35.40
N GLN A 317 36.37 8.07 -36.24
CA GLN A 317 36.17 8.24 -37.69
C GLN A 317 34.73 8.58 -38.09
N GLU A 318 33.79 8.40 -37.17
CA GLU A 318 32.35 8.63 -37.37
C GLU A 318 31.98 10.13 -37.23
N PRO A 319 30.99 10.64 -37.98
CA PRO A 319 30.55 12.03 -37.85
C PRO A 319 29.92 12.29 -36.47
N LEU A 320 30.19 13.48 -35.90
CA LEU A 320 29.68 13.92 -34.59
C LEU A 320 28.14 13.79 -34.44
N SER A 321 27.39 13.83 -35.54
CA SER A 321 25.95 13.58 -35.55
C SER A 321 25.56 12.21 -34.97
N ASN A 322 26.35 11.18 -35.24
CA ASN A 322 26.06 9.81 -34.82
C ASN A 322 26.32 9.65 -33.31
N GLY A 323 27.43 10.21 -32.81
CA GLY A 323 27.70 10.27 -31.36
C GLY A 323 26.62 11.02 -30.58
N LEU A 324 26.13 12.15 -31.12
CA LEU A 324 25.03 12.90 -30.52
C LEU A 324 23.71 12.11 -30.55
N LEU A 325 23.43 11.38 -31.65
CA LEU A 325 22.26 10.52 -31.77
C LEU A 325 22.27 9.39 -30.73
N TYR A 326 23.42 8.74 -30.50
CA TYR A 326 23.55 7.69 -29.49
C TYR A 326 23.37 8.25 -28.07
N ALA A 327 23.95 9.41 -27.77
CA ALA A 327 23.81 10.06 -26.46
C ALA A 327 22.37 10.52 -26.19
N LEU A 328 21.71 11.14 -27.17
CA LEU A 328 20.29 11.54 -27.08
C LEU A 328 19.37 10.33 -27.01
N GLY A 329 19.66 9.28 -27.77
CA GLY A 329 18.94 8.00 -27.72
C GLY A 329 19.07 7.33 -26.36
N LEU A 330 20.26 7.35 -25.75
CA LEU A 330 20.51 6.79 -24.43
C LEU A 330 19.72 7.55 -23.36
N ALA A 331 19.76 8.88 -23.38
CA ALA A 331 19.01 9.72 -22.44
C ALA A 331 17.50 9.57 -22.64
N GLY A 332 17.02 9.67 -23.88
CA GLY A 332 15.60 9.55 -24.22
C GLY A 332 15.04 8.15 -23.92
N GLY A 333 15.78 7.10 -24.27
CA GLY A 333 15.42 5.71 -23.99
C GLY A 333 15.35 5.41 -22.50
N ALA A 334 16.30 5.93 -21.70
CA ALA A 334 16.28 5.77 -20.24
C ALA A 334 15.10 6.50 -19.59
N VAL A 335 14.82 7.75 -19.98
CA VAL A 335 13.68 8.53 -19.46
C VAL A 335 12.36 7.88 -19.86
N LEU A 336 12.17 7.53 -21.14
CA LEU A 336 10.95 6.90 -21.61
C LEU A 336 10.74 5.52 -20.95
N GLY A 337 11.81 4.72 -20.84
CA GLY A 337 11.77 3.44 -20.15
C GLY A 337 11.33 3.59 -18.68
N ALA A 338 11.90 4.54 -17.94
CA ALA A 338 11.53 4.81 -16.55
C ALA A 338 10.06 5.26 -16.43
N VAL A 339 9.60 6.15 -17.31
CA VAL A 339 8.22 6.64 -17.31
C VAL A 339 7.23 5.52 -17.60
N LEU A 340 7.46 4.70 -18.63
CA LEU A 340 6.56 3.59 -18.99
C LEU A 340 6.52 2.50 -17.92
N GLN A 341 7.66 2.17 -17.31
CA GLN A 341 7.71 1.22 -16.20
C GLN A 341 6.96 1.73 -14.95
N ASN A 342 7.09 3.03 -14.64
CA ASN A 342 6.35 3.63 -13.53
C ASN A 342 4.84 3.68 -13.82
N GLN A 343 4.45 4.06 -15.05
CA GLN A 343 3.05 4.06 -15.48
C GLN A 343 2.44 2.66 -15.43
N TYR A 344 3.18 1.63 -15.88
CA TYR A 344 2.79 0.23 -15.74
C TYR A 344 2.54 -0.13 -14.26
N GLY A 345 3.48 0.20 -13.37
CA GLY A 345 3.34 -0.09 -11.94
C GLY A 345 2.09 0.57 -11.34
N TYR A 346 1.84 1.84 -11.67
CA TYR A 346 0.67 2.58 -11.19
C TYR A 346 -0.65 1.98 -11.66
N GLU A 347 -0.79 1.68 -12.95
CA GLU A 347 -2.03 1.12 -13.51
C GLU A 347 -2.29 -0.32 -13.01
N VAL A 348 -1.26 -1.15 -12.83
CA VAL A 348 -1.42 -2.47 -12.21
C VAL A 348 -1.90 -2.35 -10.77
N GLN A 349 -1.37 -1.42 -9.99
CA GLN A 349 -1.82 -1.19 -8.61
C GLN A 349 -3.28 -0.72 -8.54
N LYS A 350 -3.72 0.13 -9.47
CA LYS A 350 -5.15 0.51 -9.56
C LYS A 350 -6.04 -0.69 -9.82
N VAL A 351 -5.74 -1.51 -10.82
CA VAL A 351 -6.56 -2.69 -11.14
C VAL A 351 -6.55 -3.68 -9.97
N THR A 352 -5.42 -3.83 -9.29
CA THR A 352 -5.31 -4.65 -8.08
C THR A 352 -6.21 -4.13 -6.96
N LEU A 353 -6.27 -2.81 -6.75
CA LEU A 353 -7.15 -2.19 -5.76
C LEU A 353 -8.64 -2.35 -6.13
N GLN A 354 -8.98 -2.28 -7.42
CA GLN A 354 -10.33 -2.54 -7.92
C GLN A 354 -10.76 -3.99 -7.63
N ALA A 355 -9.91 -4.95 -7.96
CA ALA A 355 -10.13 -6.36 -7.66
C ALA A 355 -10.24 -6.59 -6.14
N ARG A 356 -9.44 -5.90 -5.32
CA ARG A 356 -9.52 -5.96 -3.86
C ARG A 356 -10.87 -5.54 -3.34
N GLY A 357 -11.36 -4.38 -3.77
CA GLY A 357 -12.67 -3.87 -3.38
C GLY A 357 -13.79 -4.84 -3.74
N ALA A 358 -13.74 -5.45 -4.93
CA ALA A 358 -14.71 -6.44 -5.38
C ALA A 358 -14.69 -7.73 -4.54
N VAL A 359 -13.50 -8.30 -4.31
CA VAL A 359 -13.32 -9.55 -3.53
C VAL A 359 -13.73 -9.35 -2.08
N LEU A 360 -13.32 -8.25 -1.44
CA LEU A 360 -13.72 -7.96 -0.06
C LEU A 360 -15.23 -7.76 0.06
N ASN A 361 -15.85 -7.06 -0.90
CA ASN A 361 -17.29 -6.83 -0.89
C ASN A 361 -18.08 -8.15 -1.01
N ILE A 362 -17.71 -9.05 -1.93
CA ILE A 362 -18.41 -10.33 -2.07
C ILE A 362 -18.17 -11.26 -0.88
N LEU A 363 -16.95 -11.28 -0.32
CA LEU A 363 -16.63 -12.05 0.90
C LEU A 363 -17.42 -11.55 2.10
N TYR A 364 -17.47 -10.23 2.33
CA TYR A 364 -18.22 -9.64 3.42
C TYR A 364 -19.72 -9.87 3.26
N ARG A 365 -20.26 -9.66 2.06
CA ARG A 365 -21.66 -9.96 1.75
C ARG A 365 -21.96 -11.43 2.01
N LYS A 366 -21.10 -12.35 1.56
CA LYS A 366 -21.26 -13.78 1.79
C LYS A 366 -21.29 -14.10 3.28
N ALA A 367 -20.35 -13.58 4.07
CA ALA A 367 -20.28 -13.80 5.52
C ALA A 367 -21.57 -13.42 6.24
N LEU A 368 -22.24 -12.34 5.82
CA LEU A 368 -23.53 -11.91 6.39
C LEU A 368 -24.73 -12.77 5.96
N HIS A 369 -24.63 -13.50 4.84
CA HIS A 369 -25.70 -14.38 4.34
C HIS A 369 -25.48 -15.84 4.73
N LEU A 370 -24.35 -16.19 5.36
CA LEU A 370 -24.13 -17.54 5.89
C LEU A 370 -24.93 -17.74 7.16
N GLY A 371 -25.62 -18.88 7.23
CA GLY A 371 -26.41 -19.26 8.40
C GLY A 371 -25.59 -20.04 9.41
N PRO A 372 -26.19 -21.07 10.04
CA PRO A 372 -25.52 -21.86 11.08
C PRO A 372 -24.28 -22.63 10.58
N ARG A 373 -24.12 -22.81 9.26
CA ARG A 373 -22.90 -23.37 8.62
C ARG A 373 -21.73 -22.40 8.51
N ARG A 374 -21.78 -21.26 9.21
CA ARG A 374 -20.70 -20.28 9.19
C ARG A 374 -19.40 -20.89 9.71
N PRO A 375 -18.29 -20.76 8.98
CA PRO A 375 -16.99 -21.17 9.51
C PRO A 375 -16.60 -20.28 10.70
N PRO A 376 -15.64 -20.72 11.52
CA PRO A 376 -15.16 -19.96 12.67
C PRO A 376 -14.75 -18.54 12.27
N VAL A 377 -15.00 -17.56 13.13
CA VAL A 377 -14.70 -16.14 12.87
C VAL A 377 -13.23 -15.95 12.47
N GLY A 378 -12.31 -16.69 13.10
CA GLY A 378 -10.87 -16.64 12.75
C GLY A 378 -10.58 -17.06 11.30
N GLU A 379 -11.29 -18.04 10.76
CA GLU A 379 -11.14 -18.46 9.36
C GLU A 379 -11.68 -17.39 8.40
N VAL A 380 -12.85 -16.82 8.70
CA VAL A 380 -13.42 -15.71 7.92
C VAL A 380 -12.49 -14.49 7.91
N LEU A 381 -11.92 -14.14 9.06
CA LEU A 381 -10.95 -13.05 9.17
C LEU A 381 -9.67 -13.34 8.38
N ASN A 382 -9.18 -14.59 8.37
CA ASN A 382 -8.06 -14.99 7.53
C ASN A 382 -8.39 -14.90 6.04
N LEU A 383 -9.62 -15.24 5.64
CA LEU A 383 -10.10 -15.11 4.27
C LEU A 383 -10.16 -13.64 3.82
N LEU A 384 -10.75 -12.77 4.65
CA LEU A 384 -10.84 -11.33 4.38
C LEU A 384 -9.47 -10.63 4.41
N GLY A 385 -8.58 -11.04 5.33
CA GLY A 385 -7.26 -10.46 5.49
C GLY A 385 -6.22 -11.06 4.54
N THR A 386 -5.71 -12.24 4.91
CA THR A 386 -4.52 -12.83 4.27
C THR A 386 -4.82 -13.43 2.89
N ASP A 387 -5.92 -14.16 2.73
CA ASP A 387 -6.18 -14.83 1.45
C ASP A 387 -6.61 -13.86 0.36
N SER A 388 -7.36 -12.81 0.71
CA SER A 388 -7.68 -11.74 -0.24
C SER A 388 -6.41 -11.06 -0.75
N GLU A 389 -5.45 -10.76 0.14
CA GLU A 389 -4.17 -10.15 -0.25
C GLU A 389 -3.31 -11.08 -1.11
N ARG A 390 -3.20 -12.36 -0.74
CA ARG A 390 -2.47 -13.36 -1.54
C ARG A 390 -3.07 -13.57 -2.92
N LEU A 391 -4.39 -13.61 -3.04
CA LEU A 391 -5.06 -13.68 -4.33
C LEU A 391 -4.69 -12.48 -5.22
N LEU A 392 -4.61 -11.29 -4.63
CA LEU A 392 -4.31 -10.05 -5.35
C LEU A 392 -2.83 -9.91 -5.74
N ASN A 393 -1.93 -10.55 -4.98
CA ASN A 393 -0.51 -10.66 -5.35
C ASN A 393 -0.30 -11.38 -6.70
N PHE A 394 -1.31 -12.12 -7.20
CA PHE A 394 -1.34 -12.62 -8.57
C PHE A 394 -1.09 -11.52 -9.61
N ALA A 395 -1.70 -10.34 -9.43
CA ALA A 395 -1.61 -9.23 -10.39
C ALA A 395 -0.18 -8.67 -10.50
N GLY A 396 0.62 -8.73 -9.42
CA GLY A 396 2.04 -8.39 -9.48
C GLY A 396 2.90 -9.51 -10.09
N SER A 397 2.50 -10.77 -9.91
CA SER A 397 3.31 -11.93 -10.28
C SER A 397 3.11 -12.38 -11.73
N PHE A 398 1.89 -12.27 -12.28
CA PHE A 398 1.53 -12.85 -13.57
C PHE A 398 2.35 -12.29 -14.75
N HIS A 399 2.50 -10.96 -14.84
CA HIS A 399 3.29 -10.35 -15.91
C HIS A 399 4.81 -10.56 -15.73
N GLU A 400 5.28 -10.72 -14.50
CA GLU A 400 6.68 -11.08 -14.23
C GLU A 400 6.97 -12.54 -14.60
N ALA A 401 5.97 -13.42 -14.57
CA ALA A 401 6.13 -14.86 -14.86
C ALA A 401 6.58 -15.14 -16.30
N TRP A 402 6.15 -14.33 -17.26
CA TRP A 402 6.66 -14.37 -18.63
C TRP A 402 7.73 -13.29 -18.90
N GLY A 403 7.65 -12.15 -18.21
CA GLY A 403 8.58 -11.03 -18.40
C GLY A 403 10.01 -11.35 -17.96
N LEU A 404 10.20 -11.99 -16.80
CA LEU A 404 11.53 -12.31 -16.27
C LEU A 404 12.27 -13.38 -17.10
N PRO A 405 11.65 -14.49 -17.53
CA PRO A 405 12.29 -15.44 -18.44
C PRO A 405 12.65 -14.81 -19.78
N LEU A 406 11.79 -13.95 -20.33
CA LEU A 406 12.08 -13.22 -21.57
C LEU A 406 13.28 -12.29 -21.40
N GLN A 407 13.31 -11.53 -20.31
CA GLN A 407 14.45 -10.67 -19.96
C GLN A 407 15.73 -11.50 -19.81
N LEU A 408 15.69 -12.62 -19.09
CA LEU A 408 16.82 -13.53 -18.92
C LEU A 408 17.33 -14.06 -20.28
N ALA A 409 16.44 -14.52 -21.15
CA ALA A 409 16.78 -15.04 -22.47
C ALA A 409 17.47 -13.98 -23.34
N ILE A 410 16.92 -12.75 -23.38
CA ILE A 410 17.51 -11.64 -24.13
C ILE A 410 18.86 -11.22 -23.55
N THR A 411 18.98 -11.11 -22.22
CA THR A 411 20.26 -10.79 -21.55
C THR A 411 21.33 -11.82 -21.88
N LEU A 412 21.02 -13.12 -21.82
CA LEU A 412 21.96 -14.19 -22.15
C LEU A 412 22.36 -14.16 -23.63
N TYR A 413 21.41 -13.90 -24.53
CA TYR A 413 21.69 -13.74 -25.95
C TYR A 413 22.63 -12.55 -26.24
N LEU A 414 22.35 -11.38 -25.65
CA LEU A 414 23.22 -10.21 -25.80
C LEU A 414 24.60 -10.42 -25.18
N LEU A 415 24.67 -11.11 -24.03
CA LEU A 415 25.94 -11.42 -23.39
C LEU A 415 26.77 -12.40 -24.23
N HIS A 416 26.14 -13.41 -24.85
CA HIS A 416 26.78 -14.27 -25.85
C HIS A 416 27.36 -13.45 -27.01
N GLN A 417 26.62 -12.47 -27.52
CA GLN A 417 27.13 -11.61 -28.61
C GLN A 417 28.37 -10.79 -28.19
N GLN A 418 28.44 -10.33 -26.94
CA GLN A 418 29.53 -9.47 -26.48
C GLN A 418 30.82 -10.24 -26.13
N VAL A 419 30.70 -11.37 -25.42
CA VAL A 419 31.85 -12.10 -24.85
C VAL A 419 31.94 -13.56 -25.33
N GLY A 420 31.13 -13.99 -26.29
CA GLY A 420 31.17 -15.35 -26.83
C GLY A 420 30.87 -16.40 -25.76
N VAL A 421 31.52 -17.57 -25.81
CA VAL A 421 31.28 -18.68 -24.86
C VAL A 421 31.78 -18.36 -23.43
N ALA A 422 32.58 -17.29 -23.24
CA ALA A 422 33.15 -16.93 -21.95
C ALA A 422 32.09 -16.62 -20.86
N PHE A 423 30.86 -16.21 -21.23
CA PHE A 423 29.82 -15.98 -20.23
C PHE A 423 29.33 -17.25 -19.53
N VAL A 424 29.54 -18.43 -20.12
CA VAL A 424 29.07 -19.72 -19.57
C VAL A 424 29.69 -19.98 -18.20
N GLY A 425 30.98 -19.65 -17.99
CA GLY A 425 31.62 -19.77 -16.68
C GLY A 425 30.96 -18.90 -15.62
N GLY A 426 30.59 -17.67 -15.97
CA GLY A 426 29.84 -16.76 -15.11
C GLY A 426 28.42 -17.25 -14.81
N LEU A 427 27.75 -17.81 -15.82
CA LEU A 427 26.41 -18.39 -15.67
C LEU A 427 26.40 -19.62 -14.76
N ILE A 428 27.38 -20.52 -14.90
CA ILE A 428 27.53 -21.69 -14.02
C ILE A 428 27.70 -21.24 -12.56
N LEU A 429 28.56 -20.26 -12.30
CA LEU A 429 28.70 -19.73 -10.94
C LEU A 429 27.39 -19.12 -10.42
N ALA A 430 26.69 -18.34 -11.25
CA ALA A 430 25.41 -17.73 -10.88
C ALA A 430 24.38 -18.82 -10.49
N LEU A 431 24.30 -19.89 -11.27
CA LEU A 431 23.40 -21.02 -11.01
C LEU A 431 23.83 -21.83 -9.78
N LEU A 432 25.12 -22.02 -9.54
CA LEU A 432 25.66 -22.69 -8.34
C LEU A 432 25.37 -21.92 -7.05
N LEU A 433 25.22 -20.60 -7.11
CA LEU A 433 24.89 -19.78 -5.94
C LEU A 433 23.40 -19.79 -5.59
N VAL A 434 22.51 -20.18 -6.51
CA VAL A 434 21.09 -20.37 -6.23
C VAL A 434 20.83 -21.40 -5.11
N PRO A 435 21.37 -22.65 -5.13
CA PRO A 435 21.17 -23.60 -4.05
C PRO A 435 21.83 -23.15 -2.74
N VAL A 436 22.97 -22.46 -2.78
CA VAL A 436 23.61 -21.88 -1.58
C VAL A 436 22.67 -20.88 -0.91
N ASN A 437 22.11 -19.95 -1.69
CA ASN A 437 21.13 -18.98 -1.21
C ASN A 437 19.85 -19.67 -0.69
N LYS A 438 19.40 -20.76 -1.34
CA LYS A 438 18.27 -21.57 -0.86
C LYS A 438 18.56 -22.20 0.51
N VAL A 439 19.73 -22.79 0.71
CA VAL A 439 20.12 -23.37 2.02
C VAL A 439 20.15 -22.29 3.10
N ILE A 440 20.76 -21.13 2.81
CA ILE A 440 20.77 -20.00 3.74
C ILE A 440 19.35 -19.54 4.07
N ALA A 441 18.49 -19.36 3.07
CA ALA A 441 17.11 -18.94 3.24
C ALA A 441 16.28 -19.95 4.06
N THR A 442 16.42 -21.25 3.81
CA THR A 442 15.71 -22.28 4.61
C THR A 442 16.16 -22.29 6.06
N ARG A 443 17.45 -22.08 6.35
CA ARG A 443 17.97 -21.95 7.71
C ARG A 443 17.49 -20.67 8.41
N ILE A 444 17.43 -19.56 7.68
CA ILE A 444 16.81 -18.31 8.16
C ILE A 444 15.34 -18.57 8.53
N MET A 445 14.59 -19.23 7.65
CA MET A 445 13.16 -19.48 7.86
C MET A 445 12.90 -20.41 9.05
N ALA A 446 13.67 -21.49 9.20
CA ALA A 446 13.60 -22.37 10.37
C ALA A 446 13.94 -21.63 11.68
N SER A 447 15.01 -20.83 11.69
CA SER A 447 15.39 -20.03 12.86
C SER A 447 14.35 -18.93 13.17
N ASN A 448 13.71 -18.38 12.14
CA ASN A 448 12.64 -17.38 12.29
C ASN A 448 11.40 -18.00 12.93
N GLN A 449 11.05 -19.24 12.58
CA GLN A 449 9.94 -19.96 13.21
C GLN A 449 10.20 -20.19 14.71
N GLU A 450 11.39 -20.64 15.09
CA GLU A 450 11.79 -20.79 16.50
C GLU A 450 11.84 -19.44 17.25
N MET A 451 12.33 -18.39 16.59
CA MET A 451 12.34 -17.02 17.14
C MET A 451 10.90 -16.52 17.40
N LEU A 452 9.96 -16.79 16.49
CA LEU A 452 8.55 -16.42 16.67
C LEU A 452 7.94 -17.11 17.89
N GLN A 453 8.23 -18.40 18.12
CA GLN A 453 7.76 -19.10 19.33
C GLN A 453 8.26 -18.44 20.62
N HIS A 454 9.54 -18.08 20.69
CA HIS A 454 10.09 -17.35 21.83
C HIS A 454 9.52 -15.93 21.97
N LYS A 455 9.29 -15.25 20.85
CA LYS A 455 8.62 -13.93 20.82
C LYS A 455 7.21 -14.02 21.37
N ASP A 456 6.43 -15.03 20.98
CA ASP A 456 5.03 -15.18 21.39
C ASP A 456 4.93 -15.54 22.87
N ALA A 457 5.82 -16.40 23.38
CA ALA A 457 5.94 -16.65 24.82
C ALA A 457 6.27 -15.36 25.61
N ARG A 458 7.17 -14.50 25.08
CA ARG A 458 7.49 -13.20 25.69
C ARG A 458 6.29 -12.25 25.64
N VAL A 459 5.60 -12.15 24.50
CA VAL A 459 4.44 -11.26 24.33
C VAL A 459 3.30 -11.70 25.25
N LYS A 460 3.00 -13.00 25.34
CA LYS A 460 2.01 -13.54 26.28
C LYS A 460 2.33 -13.13 27.72
N LEU A 461 3.56 -13.34 28.17
CA LEU A 461 3.99 -12.96 29.53
C LEU A 461 3.90 -11.45 29.77
N VAL A 462 4.24 -10.63 28.77
CA VAL A 462 4.11 -9.16 28.87
C VAL A 462 2.63 -8.74 28.95
N THR A 463 1.74 -9.40 28.19
CA THR A 463 0.30 -9.13 28.25
C THR A 463 -0.26 -9.49 29.63
N GLU A 464 0.05 -10.67 30.17
CA GLU A 464 -0.33 -11.08 31.53
C GLU A 464 0.17 -10.08 32.58
N LEU A 465 1.42 -9.64 32.46
CA LEU A 465 2.01 -8.63 33.33
C LEU A 465 1.27 -7.29 33.27
N LEU A 466 0.91 -6.81 32.08
CA LEU A 466 0.20 -5.55 31.91
C LEU A 466 -1.25 -5.64 32.40
N SER A 467 -1.94 -6.74 32.12
CA SER A 467 -3.30 -7.00 32.62
C SER A 467 -3.35 -7.10 34.15
N GLY A 468 -2.34 -7.72 34.76
CA GLY A 468 -2.21 -7.90 36.21
C GLY A 468 -1.42 -6.80 36.94
N ILE A 469 -1.11 -5.67 36.29
CA ILE A 469 -0.10 -4.72 36.80
C ILE A 469 -0.40 -4.17 38.20
N ARG A 470 -1.68 -4.02 38.57
CA ARG A 470 -2.08 -3.53 39.91
C ARG A 470 -1.72 -4.54 41.00
N VAL A 471 -2.05 -5.81 40.78
CA VAL A 471 -1.77 -6.91 41.71
C VAL A 471 -0.25 -7.11 41.85
N ILE A 472 0.47 -7.08 40.72
CA ILE A 472 1.93 -7.23 40.70
C ILE A 472 2.63 -6.14 41.52
N LYS A 473 2.17 -4.88 41.40
CA LYS A 473 2.70 -3.76 42.19
C LYS A 473 2.34 -3.83 43.66
N PHE A 474 1.13 -4.31 43.97
CA PHE A 474 0.70 -4.51 45.35
C PHE A 474 1.59 -5.51 46.08
N PHE A 475 1.99 -6.61 45.42
CA PHE A 475 2.87 -7.63 45.98
C PHE A 475 4.38 -7.38 45.79
N GLY A 476 4.78 -6.34 45.05
CA GLY A 476 6.20 -6.03 44.79
C GLY A 476 6.91 -7.07 43.89
N TRP A 477 6.18 -7.71 42.97
CA TRP A 477 6.70 -8.78 42.10
C TRP A 477 7.32 -8.29 40.79
N GLU A 478 7.49 -6.98 40.59
CA GLU A 478 7.93 -6.40 39.32
C GLU A 478 9.30 -6.92 38.88
N GLN A 479 10.24 -7.07 39.82
CA GLN A 479 11.59 -7.55 39.52
C GLN A 479 11.61 -9.01 39.11
N ALA A 480 10.85 -9.86 39.81
CA ALA A 480 10.78 -11.30 39.53
C ALA A 480 10.15 -11.57 38.15
N LEU A 481 9.04 -10.91 37.84
CA LEU A 481 8.40 -11.02 36.53
C LEU A 481 9.23 -10.35 35.43
N GLY A 482 9.88 -9.22 35.72
CA GLY A 482 10.83 -8.58 34.82
C GLY A 482 11.98 -9.51 34.42
N ALA A 483 12.57 -10.23 35.37
CA ALA A 483 13.62 -11.22 35.10
C ALA A 483 13.13 -12.38 34.22
N ARG A 484 11.89 -12.86 34.41
CA ARG A 484 11.29 -13.88 33.52
C ARG A 484 11.12 -13.37 32.09
N VAL A 485 10.71 -12.11 31.92
CA VAL A 485 10.62 -11.48 30.59
C VAL A 485 12.02 -11.37 29.94
N GLU A 486 13.05 -10.97 30.69
CA GLU A 486 14.43 -10.91 30.19
C GLU A 486 14.98 -12.29 29.80
N ALA A 487 14.66 -13.35 30.55
CA ALA A 487 15.05 -14.72 30.21
C ALA A 487 14.40 -15.22 28.91
N CYS A 488 13.13 -14.89 28.66
CA CYS A 488 12.48 -15.13 27.37
C CYS A 488 13.14 -14.32 26.25
N ARG A 489 13.49 -13.06 26.51
CA ARG A 489 14.17 -12.20 25.54
C ARG A 489 15.57 -12.72 25.17
N ALA A 490 16.31 -13.30 26.11
CA ALA A 490 17.63 -13.88 25.84
C ALA A 490 17.55 -15.04 24.83
N ARG A 491 16.55 -15.93 24.98
CA ARG A 491 16.29 -17.03 24.03
C ARG A 491 15.86 -16.51 22.66
N GLU A 492 15.00 -15.49 22.62
CA GLU A 492 14.60 -14.80 21.37
C GLU A 492 15.81 -14.21 20.65
N LEU A 493 16.70 -13.51 21.38
CA LEU A 493 17.92 -12.91 20.83
C LEU A 493 18.91 -13.96 20.31
N GLY A 494 18.99 -15.14 20.94
CA GLY A 494 19.83 -16.25 20.47
C GLY A 494 19.48 -16.71 19.05
N ARG A 495 18.17 -16.87 18.76
CA ARG A 495 17.70 -17.21 17.41
C ARG A 495 17.79 -16.03 16.44
N LEU A 496 17.51 -14.82 16.92
CA LEU A 496 17.66 -13.59 16.11
C LEU A 496 19.11 -13.36 15.68
N TRP A 497 20.10 -13.75 16.49
CA TRP A 497 21.51 -13.68 16.12
C TRP A 497 21.80 -14.55 14.89
N VAL A 498 21.36 -15.82 14.89
CA VAL A 498 21.52 -16.72 13.73
C VAL A 498 20.91 -16.11 12.48
N ILE A 499 19.69 -15.57 12.58
CA ILE A 499 18.98 -14.91 11.47
C ILE A 499 19.81 -13.75 10.92
N LYS A 500 20.28 -12.83 11.78
CA LYS A 500 20.95 -11.59 11.32
C LYS A 500 22.32 -11.85 10.69
N TYR A 501 23.05 -12.87 11.14
CA TYR A 501 24.33 -13.23 10.53
C TYR A 501 24.14 -13.99 9.21
N LEU A 502 23.12 -14.84 9.10
CA LEU A 502 22.75 -15.48 7.83
C LEU A 502 22.21 -14.45 6.82
N ASP A 503 21.41 -13.46 7.26
CA ASP A 503 20.99 -12.31 6.45
C ASP A 503 22.22 -11.55 5.93
N ALA A 504 23.20 -11.26 6.80
CA ALA A 504 24.42 -10.58 6.42
C ALA A 504 25.24 -11.36 5.37
N ALA A 505 25.35 -12.68 5.53
CA ALA A 505 26.00 -13.56 4.56
C ALA A 505 25.26 -13.55 3.21
N CYS A 506 23.92 -13.61 3.23
CA CYS A 506 23.09 -13.53 2.03
C CYS A 506 23.28 -12.21 1.29
N VAL A 507 23.19 -11.07 2.00
CA VAL A 507 23.40 -9.73 1.41
C VAL A 507 24.80 -9.59 0.82
N TYR A 508 25.82 -10.12 1.49
CA TYR A 508 27.19 -10.15 0.98
C TYR A 508 27.30 -10.96 -0.32
N LEU A 509 26.76 -12.18 -0.35
CA LEU A 509 26.76 -13.03 -1.56
C LEU A 509 26.10 -12.32 -2.74
N TRP A 510 24.96 -11.63 -2.52
CA TRP A 510 24.29 -10.83 -3.55
C TRP A 510 25.11 -9.64 -4.05
N ALA A 511 25.77 -8.92 -3.14
CA ALA A 511 26.59 -7.76 -3.49
C ALA A 511 27.88 -8.17 -4.23
N ALA A 512 28.47 -9.30 -3.88
CA ALA A 512 29.70 -9.82 -4.48
C ALA A 512 29.45 -10.50 -5.84
N LEU A 513 28.27 -11.09 -6.05
CA LEU A 513 27.92 -11.88 -7.23
C LEU A 513 28.25 -11.20 -8.58
N PRO A 514 27.79 -9.97 -8.89
CA PRO A 514 28.12 -9.33 -10.17
C PRO A 514 29.62 -9.15 -10.38
N VAL A 515 30.37 -8.84 -9.32
CA VAL A 515 31.82 -8.63 -9.39
C VAL A 515 32.53 -9.94 -9.72
N VAL A 516 32.19 -11.02 -9.00
CA VAL A 516 32.81 -12.34 -9.21
C VAL A 516 32.46 -12.90 -10.59
N ILE A 517 31.20 -12.78 -11.03
CA ILE A 517 30.77 -13.17 -12.37
C ILE A 517 31.58 -12.41 -13.43
N SER A 518 31.66 -11.08 -13.34
CA SER A 518 32.43 -10.28 -14.30
C SER A 518 33.91 -10.66 -14.34
N ILE A 519 34.53 -10.91 -13.18
CA ILE A 519 35.93 -11.38 -13.12
C ILE A 519 36.09 -12.71 -13.87
N ILE A 520 35.24 -13.70 -13.61
CA ILE A 520 35.33 -15.02 -14.27
C ILE A 520 35.14 -14.87 -15.79
N ILE A 521 34.17 -14.07 -16.22
CA ILE A 521 33.90 -13.83 -17.64
C ILE A 521 35.11 -13.18 -18.31
N PHE A 522 35.68 -12.13 -17.73
CA PHE A 522 36.82 -11.44 -18.33
C PHE A 522 38.10 -12.28 -18.31
N ILE A 523 38.36 -13.05 -17.23
CA ILE A 523 39.50 -13.97 -17.15
C ILE A 523 39.38 -15.06 -18.23
N THR A 524 38.23 -15.73 -18.31
CA THR A 524 38.01 -16.79 -19.31
C THR A 524 38.11 -16.25 -20.73
N TYR A 525 37.57 -15.06 -20.99
CA TYR A 525 37.66 -14.39 -22.29
C TYR A 525 39.11 -14.06 -22.71
N VAL A 526 39.95 -13.60 -21.77
CA VAL A 526 41.39 -13.36 -22.02
C VAL A 526 42.16 -14.67 -22.19
N LEU A 527 41.85 -15.71 -21.40
CA LEU A 527 42.47 -17.03 -21.53
C LEU A 527 42.15 -17.71 -22.87
N MET A 528 40.99 -17.41 -23.47
CA MET A 528 40.62 -17.84 -24.83
C MET A 528 41.36 -17.06 -25.93
N GLY A 529 42.25 -16.12 -25.58
CA GLY A 529 43.08 -15.38 -26.52
C GLY A 529 42.43 -14.12 -27.10
N HIS A 530 41.26 -13.71 -26.60
CA HIS A 530 40.56 -12.51 -27.07
C HIS A 530 40.99 -11.24 -26.31
N GLN A 531 40.98 -10.09 -27.00
CA GLN A 531 41.29 -8.79 -26.40
C GLN A 531 40.06 -8.10 -25.82
N LEU A 532 40.21 -7.54 -24.61
CA LEU A 532 39.18 -6.75 -23.92
C LEU A 532 39.19 -5.30 -24.41
N THR A 533 38.08 -4.84 -24.98
CA THR A 533 37.84 -3.42 -25.33
C THR A 533 36.96 -2.74 -24.27
N ALA A 534 37.01 -1.40 -24.17
CA ALA A 534 36.16 -0.67 -23.22
C ALA A 534 34.69 -0.97 -23.47
N THR A 535 34.32 -0.97 -24.75
CA THR A 535 32.99 -1.29 -25.25
C THR A 535 32.49 -2.63 -24.72
N LYS A 536 33.29 -3.71 -24.82
CA LYS A 536 32.90 -5.05 -24.31
C LYS A 536 32.81 -5.11 -22.79
N VAL A 537 33.72 -4.46 -22.08
CA VAL A 537 33.76 -4.48 -20.61
C VAL A 537 32.55 -3.77 -20.00
N PHE A 538 32.25 -2.54 -20.43
CA PHE A 538 31.14 -1.77 -19.87
C PHE A 538 29.77 -2.35 -20.23
N THR A 539 29.62 -2.86 -21.45
CA THR A 539 28.37 -3.49 -21.90
C THR A 539 28.13 -4.83 -21.21
N ALA A 540 29.15 -5.68 -21.10
CA ALA A 540 29.05 -6.94 -20.37
C ALA A 540 28.76 -6.70 -18.88
N LEU A 541 29.38 -5.70 -18.25
CA LEU A 541 29.08 -5.35 -16.85
C LEU A 541 27.63 -4.89 -16.67
N ALA A 542 27.09 -4.09 -17.59
CA ALA A 542 25.69 -3.68 -17.57
C ALA A 542 24.73 -4.87 -17.77
N LEU A 543 25.03 -5.77 -18.71
CA LEU A 543 24.25 -7.00 -18.96
C LEU A 543 24.30 -7.98 -17.77
N VAL A 544 25.46 -8.15 -17.13
CA VAL A 544 25.60 -8.98 -15.91
C VAL A 544 24.75 -8.41 -14.77
N ARG A 545 24.66 -7.08 -14.61
CA ARG A 545 23.74 -6.48 -13.62
C ARG A 545 22.26 -6.77 -13.93
N MET A 546 21.88 -6.82 -15.22
CA MET A 546 20.53 -7.18 -15.64
C MET A 546 20.19 -8.66 -15.46
N LEU A 547 21.20 -9.55 -15.41
CA LEU A 547 21.03 -11.00 -15.21
C LEU A 547 20.59 -11.37 -13.78
N ILE A 548 21.01 -10.57 -12.79
CA ILE A 548 20.86 -10.87 -11.36
C ILE A 548 19.39 -10.79 -10.91
N LEU A 549 18.66 -9.77 -11.38
CA LEU A 549 17.29 -9.51 -10.95
C LEU A 549 16.32 -10.65 -11.36
N PRO A 550 16.31 -11.14 -12.61
CA PRO A 550 15.50 -12.30 -13.00
C PRO A 550 15.80 -13.56 -12.19
N LEU A 551 17.09 -13.87 -11.96
CA LEU A 551 17.49 -15.06 -11.18
C LEU A 551 17.01 -14.99 -9.73
N ASN A 552 16.97 -13.80 -9.13
CA ASN A 552 16.49 -13.60 -7.76
C ASN A 552 14.96 -13.68 -7.65
N ASN A 553 14.26 -12.99 -8.54
CA ASN A 553 12.82 -12.73 -8.37
C ASN A 553 11.95 -13.87 -8.89
N PHE A 554 12.44 -14.68 -9.83
CA PHE A 554 11.65 -15.73 -10.47
C PHE A 554 11.06 -16.77 -9.48
N PRO A 555 11.80 -17.25 -8.45
CA PRO A 555 11.22 -18.12 -7.43
C PRO A 555 10.06 -17.47 -6.66
N TRP A 556 10.16 -16.18 -6.35
CA TRP A 556 9.11 -15.42 -5.65
C TRP A 556 7.86 -15.27 -6.51
N VAL A 557 8.02 -15.07 -7.82
CA VAL A 557 6.91 -15.02 -8.78
C VAL A 557 6.16 -16.35 -8.83
N ILE A 558 6.88 -17.48 -8.88
CA ILE A 558 6.25 -18.80 -8.85
C ILE A 558 5.49 -19.02 -7.53
N ASN A 559 6.11 -18.70 -6.40
CA ASN A 559 5.45 -18.81 -5.10
C ASN A 559 4.20 -17.91 -5.02
N GLY A 560 4.27 -16.67 -5.51
CA GLY A 560 3.14 -15.75 -5.56
C GLY A 560 1.97 -16.28 -6.39
N LEU A 561 2.25 -16.91 -7.53
CA LEU A 561 1.23 -17.57 -8.36
C LEU A 561 0.60 -18.79 -7.67
N LEU A 562 1.43 -19.62 -7.02
CA LEU A 562 0.95 -20.81 -6.30
C LEU A 562 0.12 -20.43 -5.07
N GLU A 563 0.56 -19.44 -4.29
CA GLU A 563 -0.18 -18.92 -3.14
C GLU A 563 -1.52 -18.33 -3.57
N ALA A 564 -1.53 -17.52 -4.63
CA ALA A 564 -2.77 -16.96 -5.18
C ALA A 564 -3.75 -18.04 -5.59
N LYS A 565 -3.27 -19.15 -6.21
CA LYS A 565 -4.12 -20.29 -6.55
C LYS A 565 -4.73 -20.96 -5.32
N VAL A 566 -3.94 -21.23 -4.28
CA VAL A 566 -4.44 -21.86 -3.05
C VAL A 566 -5.46 -20.95 -2.35
N SER A 567 -5.19 -19.64 -2.30
CA SER A 567 -6.12 -18.65 -1.74
C SER A 567 -7.40 -18.54 -2.58
N LEU A 568 -7.31 -18.59 -3.91
CA LEU A 568 -8.47 -18.65 -4.81
C LEU A 568 -9.34 -19.88 -4.49
N ASP A 569 -8.74 -21.06 -4.34
CA ASP A 569 -9.47 -22.31 -4.05
C ASP A 569 -10.12 -22.28 -2.65
N ARG A 570 -9.49 -21.64 -1.65
CA ARG A 570 -10.09 -21.42 -0.33
C ARG A 570 -11.27 -20.45 -0.38
N ILE A 571 -11.09 -19.31 -1.04
CA ILE A 571 -12.14 -18.31 -1.20
C ILE A 571 -13.32 -18.89 -1.99
N GLN A 572 -13.06 -19.64 -3.07
CA GLN A 572 -14.10 -20.28 -3.85
C GLN A 572 -14.93 -21.25 -2.99
N ARG A 573 -14.28 -22.12 -2.21
CA ARG A 573 -14.98 -23.04 -1.28
C ARG A 573 -15.86 -22.29 -0.29
N PHE A 574 -15.41 -21.15 0.23
CA PHE A 574 -16.22 -20.30 1.10
C PHE A 574 -17.42 -19.66 0.38
N LEU A 575 -17.21 -19.17 -0.85
CA LEU A 575 -18.30 -18.60 -1.67
C LEU A 575 -19.32 -19.65 -2.12
N ASP A 576 -18.91 -20.91 -2.23
CA ASP A 576 -19.76 -22.05 -2.61
C ASP A 576 -20.61 -22.59 -1.44
N LEU A 577 -20.36 -22.17 -0.19
CA LEU A 577 -21.20 -22.55 0.95
C LEU A 577 -22.65 -22.10 0.72
N PRO A 578 -23.67 -22.87 1.12
CA PRO A 578 -25.06 -22.48 0.90
C PRO A 578 -25.42 -21.24 1.73
N ASN A 579 -26.09 -20.26 1.11
CA ASN A 579 -26.64 -19.11 1.83
C ASN A 579 -27.78 -19.57 2.75
N HIS A 580 -27.94 -18.91 3.90
CA HIS A 580 -29.13 -19.03 4.71
C HIS A 580 -30.31 -18.41 3.98
N ASN A 581 -31.37 -19.18 3.82
CA ASN A 581 -32.62 -18.69 3.25
C ASN A 581 -33.70 -18.69 4.33
N PRO A 582 -34.06 -17.51 4.87
CA PRO A 582 -35.13 -17.39 5.85
C PRO A 582 -36.46 -17.98 5.36
N GLN A 583 -36.77 -17.85 4.06
CA GLN A 583 -38.00 -18.41 3.49
C GLN A 583 -38.02 -19.94 3.45
N ALA A 584 -36.85 -20.59 3.50
CA ALA A 584 -36.76 -22.04 3.63
C ALA A 584 -36.78 -22.50 5.10
N TYR A 585 -36.37 -21.63 6.03
CA TYR A 585 -36.29 -21.93 7.46
C TYR A 585 -37.62 -21.71 8.19
N TYR A 586 -38.29 -20.60 7.90
CA TYR A 586 -39.58 -20.24 8.46
C TYR A 586 -40.73 -20.70 7.53
N SER A 587 -41.89 -20.98 8.11
CA SER A 587 -43.11 -21.20 7.33
C SER A 587 -43.48 -19.92 6.57
N PRO A 588 -43.87 -20.01 5.28
CA PRO A 588 -44.34 -18.85 4.53
C PRO A 588 -45.69 -18.33 5.06
N ASP A 589 -46.50 -19.23 5.63
CA ASP A 589 -47.78 -18.89 6.23
C ASP A 589 -47.58 -18.41 7.69
N PRO A 590 -48.36 -17.41 8.14
CA PRO A 590 -48.36 -17.00 9.54
C PRO A 590 -48.82 -18.15 10.45
N PRO A 591 -48.63 -18.04 11.77
CA PRO A 591 -49.19 -18.98 12.72
C PRO A 591 -50.67 -19.27 12.46
N THR A 592 -51.09 -20.52 12.66
CA THR A 592 -52.45 -21.02 12.35
C THR A 592 -53.52 -20.23 13.11
N ASP A 593 -53.20 -19.81 14.33
CA ASP A 593 -54.02 -18.90 15.14
C ASP A 593 -53.53 -17.45 14.94
N PRO A 594 -54.38 -16.51 14.50
CA PRO A 594 -53.99 -15.10 14.34
C PRO A 594 -53.61 -14.41 15.65
N THR A 595 -53.96 -14.99 16.80
CA THR A 595 -53.54 -14.52 18.13
C THR A 595 -52.18 -15.06 18.55
N ALA A 596 -51.61 -16.02 17.83
CA ALA A 596 -50.27 -16.54 18.07
C ALA A 596 -49.18 -15.63 17.47
N ALA A 597 -48.10 -15.45 18.23
CA ALA A 597 -46.88 -14.77 17.82
C ALA A 597 -45.82 -15.75 17.31
N LEU A 598 -45.80 -16.97 17.85
CA LEU A 598 -44.86 -18.05 17.51
C LEU A 598 -45.57 -19.39 17.58
N GLU A 599 -45.32 -20.24 16.59
CA GLU A 599 -45.78 -21.62 16.54
C GLU A 599 -44.66 -22.55 16.06
N LEU A 600 -44.36 -23.59 16.85
CA LEU A 600 -43.42 -24.66 16.52
C LEU A 600 -44.18 -25.97 16.47
N HIS A 601 -44.07 -26.69 15.35
CA HIS A 601 -44.75 -27.97 15.16
C HIS A 601 -43.76 -29.04 14.71
N GLU A 602 -43.64 -30.12 15.51
CA GLU A 602 -42.78 -31.27 15.25
C GLU A 602 -41.32 -30.86 14.89
N ALA A 603 -40.82 -29.78 15.51
CA ALA A 603 -39.61 -29.10 15.10
C ALA A 603 -38.36 -29.71 15.74
N LEU A 604 -37.39 -30.09 14.91
CA LEU A 604 -36.11 -30.66 15.32
C LEU A 604 -34.97 -29.74 14.87
N PHE A 605 -34.14 -29.32 15.82
CA PHE A 605 -33.03 -28.41 15.59
C PHE A 605 -31.68 -28.99 16.02
N SER A 606 -30.62 -28.59 15.33
CA SER A 606 -29.25 -28.95 15.68
C SER A 606 -28.25 -27.85 15.34
N TRP A 607 -27.19 -27.73 16.13
CA TRP A 607 -26.02 -26.90 15.79
C TRP A 607 -25.22 -27.53 14.65
N ASP A 608 -25.04 -28.85 14.69
CA ASP A 608 -24.36 -29.63 13.67
C ASP A 608 -25.32 -30.61 12.98
N PRO A 609 -25.56 -30.47 11.65
CA PRO A 609 -26.39 -31.41 10.92
C PRO A 609 -25.76 -32.80 10.75
N ALA A 610 -24.46 -32.98 11.06
CA ALA A 610 -23.81 -34.29 11.07
C ALA A 610 -24.08 -35.12 12.35
N GLY A 611 -24.86 -34.57 13.30
CA GLY A 611 -25.38 -35.32 14.45
C GLY A 611 -24.44 -35.43 15.65
N THR A 612 -23.36 -34.63 15.70
CA THR A 612 -22.42 -34.66 16.84
C THR A 612 -22.89 -33.80 18.03
N SER A 613 -23.82 -32.87 17.80
CA SER A 613 -24.32 -31.93 18.81
C SER A 613 -25.67 -32.34 19.38
N GLN A 614 -25.97 -31.90 20.61
CA GLN A 614 -27.26 -32.13 21.26
C GLN A 614 -28.42 -31.54 20.43
N GLU A 615 -29.39 -32.37 20.08
CA GLU A 615 -30.57 -31.96 19.34
C GLU A 615 -31.58 -31.26 20.26
N THR A 616 -32.26 -30.24 19.75
CA THR A 616 -33.38 -29.60 20.42
C THR A 616 -34.67 -29.99 19.69
N PHE A 617 -35.56 -30.72 20.36
CA PHE A 617 -36.81 -31.21 19.79
C PHE A 617 -38.02 -30.64 20.52
N ILE A 618 -38.92 -30.01 19.76
CA ILE A 618 -40.15 -29.41 20.24
C ILE A 618 -41.32 -30.05 19.49
N SER A 619 -42.15 -30.82 20.21
CA SER A 619 -43.33 -31.49 19.65
C SER A 619 -44.40 -30.49 19.23
N HIS A 620 -44.81 -29.61 20.14
CA HIS A 620 -45.75 -28.52 19.88
C HIS A 620 -45.51 -27.38 20.86
N LEU A 621 -45.35 -26.15 20.35
CA LEU A 621 -45.29 -24.94 21.18
C LEU A 621 -46.05 -23.81 20.47
N GLN A 622 -46.99 -23.19 21.18
CA GLN A 622 -47.74 -22.04 20.69
C GLN A 622 -47.65 -20.92 21.72
N VAL A 623 -47.21 -19.74 21.30
CA VAL A 623 -47.08 -18.55 22.15
C VAL A 623 -48.01 -17.46 21.63
N LYS A 624 -48.92 -16.97 22.47
CA LYS A 624 -49.86 -15.89 22.10
C LYS A 624 -49.21 -14.51 22.21
N LYS A 625 -49.73 -13.56 21.42
CA LYS A 625 -49.30 -12.16 21.44
C LYS A 625 -49.48 -11.56 22.83
N GLY A 626 -48.46 -10.84 23.32
CA GLY A 626 -48.50 -10.14 24.60
C GLY A 626 -48.14 -10.99 25.84
N MET A 627 -47.87 -12.29 25.67
CA MET A 627 -47.54 -13.18 26.78
C MET A 627 -46.07 -13.05 27.25
N LEU A 628 -45.85 -13.16 28.56
CA LEU A 628 -44.56 -13.44 29.17
C LEU A 628 -44.41 -14.96 29.37
N VAL A 629 -43.51 -15.56 28.59
CA VAL A 629 -43.18 -16.98 28.67
C VAL A 629 -41.83 -17.16 29.36
N GLY A 630 -41.81 -17.84 30.50
CA GLY A 630 -40.59 -18.23 31.20
C GLY A 630 -40.04 -19.56 30.69
N ILE A 631 -38.72 -19.69 30.52
CA ILE A 631 -38.07 -20.95 30.15
C ILE A 631 -37.11 -21.38 31.26
N VAL A 632 -37.35 -22.55 31.84
CA VAL A 632 -36.59 -23.12 32.97
C VAL A 632 -36.02 -24.49 32.66
N GLY A 633 -34.94 -24.84 33.36
CA GLY A 633 -34.29 -26.14 33.27
C GLY A 633 -32.82 -26.08 33.65
N LYS A 634 -32.19 -27.24 33.80
CA LYS A 634 -30.77 -27.38 34.19
C LYS A 634 -29.83 -26.62 33.26
N VAL A 635 -28.63 -26.28 33.74
CA VAL A 635 -27.56 -25.77 32.85
C VAL A 635 -27.30 -26.81 31.75
N GLY A 636 -27.18 -26.35 30.50
CA GLY A 636 -26.97 -27.24 29.35
C GLY A 636 -28.21 -28.01 28.86
N CYS A 637 -29.44 -27.74 29.35
CA CYS A 637 -30.63 -28.46 28.90
C CYS A 637 -31.22 -28.01 27.54
N GLY A 638 -30.63 -26.99 26.89
CA GLY A 638 -31.07 -26.50 25.57
C GLY A 638 -31.86 -25.19 25.55
N LYS A 639 -31.97 -24.44 26.67
CA LYS A 639 -32.71 -23.16 26.74
C LYS A 639 -32.27 -22.12 25.70
N SER A 640 -30.99 -21.76 25.71
CA SER A 640 -30.40 -20.83 24.72
C SER A 640 -30.46 -21.39 23.30
N SER A 641 -30.42 -22.73 23.15
CA SER A 641 -30.58 -23.39 21.84
C SER A 641 -32.01 -23.25 21.29
N LEU A 642 -33.04 -23.22 22.15
CA LEU A 642 -34.41 -22.93 21.74
C LEU A 642 -34.55 -21.47 21.26
N LEU A 643 -34.00 -20.50 21.98
CA LEU A 643 -34.01 -19.10 21.54
C LEU A 643 -33.26 -18.92 20.21
N ALA A 644 -32.09 -19.54 20.08
CA ALA A 644 -31.31 -19.52 18.85
C ALA A 644 -32.02 -20.25 17.69
N ALA A 645 -32.83 -21.27 17.97
CA ALA A 645 -33.69 -21.91 16.96
C ALA A 645 -34.80 -20.96 16.49
N ILE A 646 -35.42 -20.21 17.41
CA ILE A 646 -36.46 -19.23 17.05
C ILE A 646 -35.87 -18.08 16.22
N SER A 647 -34.64 -17.64 16.52
CA SER A 647 -33.96 -16.58 15.75
C SER A 647 -33.36 -17.05 14.42
N GLY A 648 -33.34 -18.37 14.14
CA GLY A 648 -32.81 -18.94 12.91
C GLY A 648 -31.30 -19.22 12.91
N GLU A 649 -30.66 -19.23 14.09
CA GLU A 649 -29.23 -19.50 14.28
C GLU A 649 -28.91 -21.00 14.40
N LEU A 650 -29.90 -21.88 14.61
CA LEU A 650 -29.75 -23.34 14.51
C LEU A 650 -30.23 -23.88 13.16
N HIS A 651 -29.79 -25.08 12.77
CA HIS A 651 -30.36 -25.79 11.63
C HIS A 651 -31.71 -26.41 12.01
N ARG A 652 -32.76 -26.15 11.22
CA ARG A 652 -34.02 -26.90 11.27
C ARG A 652 -33.90 -28.15 10.41
N LEU A 653 -33.88 -29.33 11.04
CA LEU A 653 -33.80 -30.62 10.37
C LEU A 653 -35.17 -31.13 9.93
N ARG A 654 -36.20 -30.93 10.78
CA ARG A 654 -37.59 -31.33 10.51
C ARG A 654 -38.56 -30.33 11.15
N GLY A 655 -39.82 -30.37 10.72
CA GLY A 655 -40.93 -29.63 11.32
C GLY A 655 -41.09 -28.22 10.78
N GLN A 656 -41.91 -27.44 11.46
CA GLN A 656 -42.32 -26.10 11.03
C GLN A 656 -42.07 -25.06 12.13
N VAL A 657 -41.71 -23.85 11.70
CA VAL A 657 -41.48 -22.67 12.56
C VAL A 657 -42.23 -21.52 11.93
N ALA A 658 -43.34 -21.10 12.52
CA ALA A 658 -44.12 -19.95 12.06
C ALA A 658 -43.97 -18.81 13.07
N VAL A 659 -43.66 -17.61 12.55
CA VAL A 659 -43.46 -16.39 13.34
C VAL A 659 -44.33 -15.30 12.76
N TRP A 660 -45.08 -14.61 13.62
CA TRP A 660 -45.88 -13.45 13.20
C TRP A 660 -44.97 -12.31 12.71
N GLU A 661 -45.25 -11.78 11.51
CA GLU A 661 -44.54 -10.65 10.90
C GLU A 661 -43.00 -10.72 11.00
N LEU A 662 -42.40 -11.81 10.52
CA LEU A 662 -40.94 -12.04 10.52
C LEU A 662 -40.12 -10.84 9.99
N SER A 663 -40.67 -10.06 9.04
CA SER A 663 -40.04 -8.86 8.48
C SER A 663 -39.73 -7.77 9.51
N ARG A 664 -40.43 -7.73 10.65
CA ARG A 664 -40.15 -6.80 11.75
C ARG A 664 -38.95 -7.23 12.62
N GLY A 665 -38.58 -8.50 12.58
CA GLY A 665 -37.48 -9.08 13.36
C GLY A 665 -37.74 -9.19 14.86
N PHE A 666 -36.71 -9.55 15.64
CA PHE A 666 -36.80 -9.83 17.07
C PHE A 666 -36.03 -8.79 17.92
N GLY A 667 -36.50 -8.54 19.14
CA GLY A 667 -35.72 -7.87 20.16
C GLY A 667 -34.87 -8.90 20.89
N LEU A 668 -33.54 -8.88 20.69
CA LEU A 668 -32.66 -9.94 21.19
C LEU A 668 -31.70 -9.40 22.25
N ALA A 669 -31.70 -10.03 23.43
CA ALA A 669 -30.67 -9.86 24.45
C ALA A 669 -30.04 -11.22 24.74
N THR A 670 -28.77 -11.39 24.37
CA THR A 670 -28.03 -12.65 24.51
C THR A 670 -27.35 -12.76 25.88
N GLN A 671 -27.10 -13.99 26.33
CA GLN A 671 -26.41 -14.28 27.59
C GLN A 671 -25.01 -13.64 27.65
N GLU A 672 -24.29 -13.63 26.54
CA GLU A 672 -23.06 -12.84 26.35
C GLU A 672 -23.37 -11.58 25.53
N PRO A 673 -23.44 -10.38 26.16
CA PRO A 673 -23.75 -9.15 25.46
C PRO A 673 -22.64 -8.75 24.49
N TRP A 674 -22.99 -8.49 23.23
CA TRP A 674 -22.08 -7.91 22.26
C TRP A 674 -22.20 -6.38 22.19
N ILE A 675 -21.11 -5.67 22.45
CA ILE A 675 -21.05 -4.21 22.46
C ILE A 675 -20.14 -3.73 21.32
N GLN A 676 -20.64 -2.81 20.50
CA GLN A 676 -19.91 -2.17 19.41
C GLN A 676 -18.87 -1.20 19.96
N PHE A 677 -17.76 -1.06 19.24
CA PHE A 677 -16.79 0.01 19.46
C PHE A 677 -17.38 1.35 18.99
N ALA A 678 -18.16 1.98 19.86
CA ALA A 678 -18.88 3.23 19.63
C ALA A 678 -19.26 3.85 20.99
N THR A 679 -19.98 4.97 20.99
CA THR A 679 -20.53 5.54 22.23
C THR A 679 -21.60 4.61 22.83
N ILE A 680 -21.89 4.76 24.13
CA ILE A 680 -23.00 4.02 24.76
C ILE A 680 -24.33 4.36 24.06
N ARG A 681 -24.54 5.63 23.72
CA ARG A 681 -25.71 6.08 22.97
C ARG A 681 -25.83 5.34 21.64
N ASP A 682 -24.79 5.31 20.83
CA ASP A 682 -24.82 4.64 19.52
C ASP A 682 -25.05 3.13 19.66
N ASN A 683 -24.51 2.53 20.73
CA ASN A 683 -24.77 1.15 21.07
C ASN A 683 -26.25 0.89 21.39
N ILE A 684 -26.95 1.79 22.07
CA ILE A 684 -28.38 1.64 22.37
C ILE A 684 -29.24 1.93 21.13
N LEU A 685 -28.94 3.00 20.40
CA LEU A 685 -29.66 3.41 19.19
C LEU A 685 -29.55 2.37 18.06
N PHE A 686 -28.37 1.78 17.89
CA PHE A 686 -28.08 0.71 16.94
C PHE A 686 -28.58 1.01 15.51
N GLY A 687 -28.37 2.25 15.04
CA GLY A 687 -28.78 2.72 13.71
C GLY A 687 -30.21 3.27 13.63
N LYS A 688 -31.02 3.19 14.69
CA LYS A 688 -32.31 3.88 14.78
C LYS A 688 -32.10 5.35 15.11
N MET A 689 -33.01 6.22 14.64
CA MET A 689 -32.96 7.65 14.94
C MET A 689 -33.08 7.91 16.45
N PHE A 690 -32.41 8.97 16.93
CA PHE A 690 -32.46 9.37 18.33
C PHE A 690 -33.79 10.05 18.67
N ASP A 691 -34.54 9.46 19.59
CA ASP A 691 -35.74 10.00 20.20
C ASP A 691 -35.46 10.23 21.69
N ALA A 692 -35.44 11.50 22.10
CA ALA A 692 -35.07 11.89 23.45
C ALA A 692 -36.04 11.35 24.52
N GLN A 693 -37.33 11.22 24.21
CA GLN A 693 -38.33 10.76 25.17
C GLN A 693 -38.20 9.26 25.38
N LEU A 694 -38.27 8.48 24.29
CA LEU A 694 -38.11 7.03 24.33
C LEU A 694 -36.75 6.64 24.93
N TYR A 695 -35.68 7.33 24.56
CA TYR A 695 -34.34 7.04 25.07
C TYR A 695 -34.27 7.23 26.59
N LYS A 696 -34.85 8.31 27.12
CA LYS A 696 -34.89 8.55 28.57
C LYS A 696 -35.70 7.48 29.31
N GLU A 697 -36.86 7.11 28.76
CA GLU A 697 -37.70 6.04 29.32
C GLU A 697 -36.97 4.69 29.33
N VAL A 698 -36.25 4.35 28.26
CA VAL A 698 -35.45 3.13 28.17
C VAL A 698 -34.31 3.13 29.19
N LEU A 699 -33.59 4.25 29.36
CA LEU A 699 -32.51 4.37 30.35
C LEU A 699 -33.02 4.21 31.78
N GLU A 700 -34.19 4.78 32.10
CA GLU A 700 -34.82 4.63 33.41
C GLU A 700 -35.32 3.20 33.64
N ALA A 701 -36.00 2.60 32.66
CA ALA A 701 -36.47 1.22 32.72
C ALA A 701 -35.32 0.23 32.89
N CYS A 702 -34.16 0.50 32.27
CA CYS A 702 -32.97 -0.35 32.34
C CYS A 702 -32.00 -0.01 33.50
N ALA A 703 -32.38 0.90 34.40
CA ALA A 703 -31.55 1.35 35.54
C ALA A 703 -30.12 1.80 35.13
N LEU A 704 -29.98 2.50 34.00
CA LEU A 704 -28.67 2.94 33.48
C LEU A 704 -28.28 4.36 33.94
N ASN A 705 -29.21 5.14 34.49
CA ASN A 705 -28.95 6.54 34.87
C ASN A 705 -27.77 6.69 35.84
N ASP A 706 -27.71 5.83 36.87
CA ASP A 706 -26.63 5.87 37.87
C ASP A 706 -25.28 5.50 37.25
N ASP A 707 -25.23 4.49 36.38
CA ASP A 707 -23.99 4.12 35.68
C ASP A 707 -23.49 5.26 34.80
N LEU A 708 -24.39 5.87 34.03
CA LEU A 708 -24.04 6.98 33.15
C LEU A 708 -23.54 8.19 33.94
N SER A 709 -24.08 8.45 35.15
CA SER A 709 -23.64 9.56 36.00
C SER A 709 -22.18 9.44 36.47
N ILE A 710 -21.67 8.20 36.56
CA ILE A 710 -20.30 7.90 37.02
C ILE A 710 -19.30 7.99 35.85
N LEU A 711 -19.77 7.85 34.61
CA LEU A 711 -18.92 7.89 33.43
C LEU A 711 -18.52 9.32 33.05
N PRO A 712 -17.27 9.55 32.59
CA PRO A 712 -16.72 10.89 32.38
C PRO A 712 -17.49 11.73 31.35
N ALA A 713 -18.10 11.10 30.35
CA ALA A 713 -18.89 11.76 29.31
C ALA A 713 -20.35 11.24 29.26
N GLY A 714 -20.84 10.64 30.35
CA GLY A 714 -22.18 10.06 30.38
C GLY A 714 -22.40 9.03 29.27
N ASP A 715 -23.47 9.18 28.51
CA ASP A 715 -23.82 8.29 27.39
C ASP A 715 -23.02 8.53 26.11
N GLN A 716 -22.28 9.63 26.02
CA GLN A 716 -21.32 9.91 24.95
C GLN A 716 -19.96 9.24 25.20
N THR A 717 -19.81 8.52 26.31
CA THR A 717 -18.59 7.78 26.61
C THR A 717 -18.36 6.69 25.56
N GLU A 718 -17.19 6.72 24.91
CA GLU A 718 -16.76 5.68 23.98
C GLU A 718 -16.41 4.39 24.72
N VAL A 719 -16.95 3.28 24.23
CA VAL A 719 -16.77 1.96 24.83
C VAL A 719 -15.74 1.17 24.00
N GLY A 720 -14.73 0.61 24.67
CA GLY A 720 -13.70 -0.20 24.03
C GLY A 720 -14.25 -1.46 23.35
N GLU A 721 -13.46 -2.13 22.52
CA GLU A 721 -13.87 -3.36 21.81
C GLU A 721 -14.43 -4.41 22.79
N LYS A 722 -15.63 -4.96 22.51
CA LYS A 722 -16.38 -5.87 23.41
C LYS A 722 -16.72 -5.30 24.79
N GLY A 723 -16.64 -3.99 24.98
CA GLY A 723 -16.98 -3.32 26.23
C GLY A 723 -16.08 -3.67 27.41
N VAL A 724 -14.78 -3.90 27.18
CA VAL A 724 -13.80 -4.21 28.24
C VAL A 724 -13.75 -3.14 29.35
N THR A 725 -14.17 -1.90 29.05
CA THR A 725 -14.25 -0.81 30.01
C THR A 725 -15.48 -0.87 30.94
N LEU A 726 -16.43 -1.77 30.68
CA LEU A 726 -17.71 -1.89 31.39
C LEU A 726 -17.77 -3.17 32.21
N SER A 727 -18.51 -3.14 33.33
CA SER A 727 -18.79 -4.35 34.11
C SER A 727 -19.73 -5.32 33.37
N GLY A 728 -19.78 -6.59 33.81
CA GLY A 728 -20.71 -7.58 33.26
C GLY A 728 -22.17 -7.12 33.29
N GLY A 729 -22.63 -6.62 34.44
CA GLY A 729 -23.99 -6.10 34.61
C GLY A 729 -24.29 -4.85 33.79
N GLN A 730 -23.31 -3.96 33.59
CA GLN A 730 -23.46 -2.80 32.71
C GLN A 730 -23.64 -3.22 31.24
N ARG A 731 -22.82 -4.17 30.77
CA ARG A 731 -22.95 -4.70 29.40
C ARG A 731 -24.31 -5.36 29.17
N ALA A 732 -24.79 -6.13 30.14
CA ALA A 732 -26.11 -6.77 30.08
C ALA A 732 -27.23 -5.74 29.97
N ARG A 733 -27.20 -4.70 30.82
CA ARG A 733 -28.21 -3.61 30.80
C ARG A 733 -28.17 -2.78 29.52
N ILE A 734 -26.99 -2.51 28.95
CA ILE A 734 -26.87 -1.79 27.67
C ILE A 734 -27.42 -2.65 26.52
N ALA A 735 -27.17 -3.96 26.51
CA ALA A 735 -27.75 -4.84 25.49
C ALA A 735 -29.28 -4.99 25.64
N LEU A 736 -29.79 -5.03 26.86
CA LEU A 736 -31.23 -5.00 27.12
C LEU A 736 -31.85 -3.67 26.67
N ALA A 737 -31.24 -2.54 27.02
CA ALA A 737 -31.67 -1.21 26.58
C ALA A 737 -31.70 -1.10 25.04
N ARG A 738 -30.67 -1.64 24.36
CA ARG A 738 -30.64 -1.75 22.90
C ARG A 738 -31.85 -2.52 22.39
N ALA A 739 -32.13 -3.70 22.94
CA ALA A 739 -33.28 -4.50 22.51
C ALA A 739 -34.60 -3.73 22.67
N VAL A 740 -34.82 -3.12 23.84
CA VAL A 740 -36.04 -2.34 24.17
C VAL A 740 -36.21 -1.15 23.23
N TYR A 741 -35.14 -0.41 22.94
CA TYR A 741 -35.18 0.78 22.07
C TYR A 741 -35.58 0.46 20.62
N GLN A 742 -35.41 -0.80 20.18
CA GLN A 742 -35.81 -1.23 18.84
C GLN A 742 -37.33 -1.41 18.67
N GLU A 743 -38.13 -1.37 19.76
CA GLU A 743 -39.60 -1.46 19.75
C GLU A 743 -40.13 -2.65 18.91
N LYS A 744 -39.63 -3.85 19.21
CA LYS A 744 -40.06 -5.10 18.55
C LYS A 744 -41.31 -5.67 19.20
N GLU A 745 -42.02 -6.57 18.51
CA GLU A 745 -43.23 -7.23 19.04
C GLU A 745 -42.93 -8.53 19.79
N LEU A 746 -41.79 -9.15 19.48
CA LEU A 746 -41.33 -10.41 20.06
C LEU A 746 -39.89 -10.25 20.58
N TYR A 747 -39.71 -10.47 21.88
CA TYR A 747 -38.43 -10.38 22.58
C TYR A 747 -37.93 -11.76 22.99
N LEU A 748 -36.65 -12.02 22.70
CA LEU A 748 -35.91 -13.21 23.09
C LEU A 748 -34.85 -12.76 24.10
N LEU A 749 -35.04 -13.10 25.37
CA LEU A 749 -34.23 -12.63 26.49
C LEU A 749 -33.50 -13.83 27.12
N ASP A 750 -32.22 -13.97 26.81
CA ASP A 750 -31.39 -15.07 27.28
C ASP A 750 -30.60 -14.66 28.54
N ASP A 751 -31.20 -14.89 29.70
CA ASP A 751 -30.68 -14.61 31.04
C ASP A 751 -30.09 -13.19 31.25
N PRO A 752 -30.82 -12.11 30.88
CA PRO A 752 -30.32 -10.73 31.00
C PRO A 752 -30.12 -10.28 32.46
N LEU A 753 -30.60 -11.05 33.44
CA LEU A 753 -30.58 -10.72 34.86
C LEU A 753 -29.45 -11.43 35.65
N ALA A 754 -28.65 -12.29 35.00
CA ALA A 754 -27.66 -13.12 35.68
C ALA A 754 -26.51 -12.33 36.34
N ALA A 755 -25.99 -11.33 35.61
CA ALA A 755 -24.80 -10.57 35.97
C ALA A 755 -25.08 -9.30 36.77
N VAL A 756 -26.31 -9.12 37.25
CA VAL A 756 -26.74 -7.94 38.02
C VAL A 756 -27.16 -8.32 39.45
N ASP A 757 -26.99 -7.37 40.36
CA ASP A 757 -27.39 -7.49 41.76
C ASP A 757 -28.92 -7.67 41.88
N ALA A 758 -29.38 -8.26 42.98
CA ALA A 758 -30.79 -8.61 43.17
C ALA A 758 -31.74 -7.40 43.07
N ASP A 759 -31.35 -6.24 43.62
CA ASP A 759 -32.15 -5.01 43.56
C ASP A 759 -32.30 -4.49 42.14
N VAL A 760 -31.19 -4.47 41.39
CA VAL A 760 -31.18 -4.07 39.98
C VAL A 760 -31.99 -5.06 39.14
N ALA A 761 -31.84 -6.37 39.38
CA ALA A 761 -32.63 -7.40 38.71
C ALA A 761 -34.14 -7.21 38.94
N SER A 762 -34.54 -6.91 40.18
CA SER A 762 -35.93 -6.62 40.54
C SER A 762 -36.46 -5.37 39.84
N HIS A 763 -35.66 -4.30 39.78
CA HIS A 763 -35.99 -3.10 39.02
C HIS A 763 -36.19 -3.40 37.53
N LEU A 764 -35.25 -4.13 36.90
CA LEU A 764 -35.36 -4.53 35.49
C LEU A 764 -36.61 -5.38 35.23
N LEU A 765 -36.90 -6.34 36.10
CA LEU A 765 -38.09 -7.16 35.97
C LEU A 765 -39.38 -6.31 36.01
N HIS A 766 -39.50 -5.41 36.98
CA HIS A 766 -40.73 -4.63 37.18
C HIS A 766 -40.88 -3.45 36.21
N LYS A 767 -39.82 -2.70 35.94
CA LYS A 767 -39.87 -1.48 35.13
C LYS A 767 -39.62 -1.76 33.64
N CYS A 768 -38.76 -2.71 33.30
CA CYS A 768 -38.46 -3.05 31.91
C CYS A 768 -39.32 -4.21 31.40
N ILE A 769 -39.17 -5.41 31.96
CA ILE A 769 -39.78 -6.63 31.40
C ILE A 769 -41.31 -6.64 31.56
N LEU A 770 -41.81 -6.35 32.75
CA LEU A 770 -43.25 -6.27 33.05
C LEU A 770 -43.85 -4.88 32.76
N GLY A 771 -43.03 -3.84 32.78
CA GLY A 771 -43.42 -2.45 32.57
C GLY A 771 -43.36 -2.05 31.10
N ALA A 772 -42.23 -1.49 30.66
CA ALA A 772 -42.03 -0.99 29.30
C ALA A 772 -42.35 -2.03 28.21
N LEU A 773 -41.95 -3.28 28.41
CA LEU A 773 -42.22 -4.38 27.49
C LEU A 773 -43.57 -5.05 27.72
N GLY A 774 -44.38 -4.62 28.70
CA GLY A 774 -45.58 -5.30 29.21
C GLY A 774 -46.67 -5.64 28.18
N HIS A 775 -46.72 -4.93 27.05
CA HIS A 775 -47.67 -5.18 25.96
C HIS A 775 -47.14 -6.11 24.86
N THR A 776 -45.86 -6.47 24.90
CA THR A 776 -45.17 -7.24 23.85
C THR A 776 -45.08 -8.74 24.19
N THR A 777 -44.71 -9.59 23.24
CA THR A 777 -44.48 -11.01 23.51
C THR A 777 -43.04 -11.19 23.97
N ARG A 778 -42.81 -11.88 25.09
CA ARG A 778 -41.47 -11.99 25.69
C ARG A 778 -41.19 -13.44 26.06
N LEU A 779 -40.08 -13.99 25.58
CA LEU A 779 -39.54 -15.28 26.03
C LEU A 779 -38.33 -14.99 26.90
N LEU A 780 -38.43 -15.31 28.19
CA LEU A 780 -37.41 -15.07 29.19
C LEU A 780 -36.81 -16.41 29.66
N CYS A 781 -35.57 -16.67 29.27
CA CYS A 781 -34.75 -17.70 29.90
C CYS A 781 -34.11 -17.11 31.16
N THR A 782 -34.26 -17.78 32.31
CA THR A 782 -33.47 -17.44 33.49
C THR A 782 -33.28 -18.66 34.39
N HIS A 783 -32.16 -18.67 35.11
CA HIS A 783 -31.89 -19.64 36.16
C HIS A 783 -32.56 -19.28 37.50
N ARG A 784 -32.94 -18.01 37.68
CA ARG A 784 -33.58 -17.53 38.92
C ARG A 784 -35.09 -17.68 38.82
N THR A 785 -35.61 -18.79 39.35
CA THR A 785 -37.04 -19.14 39.29
C THR A 785 -37.97 -18.11 39.93
N GLU A 786 -37.47 -17.34 40.90
CA GLU A 786 -38.18 -16.27 41.61
C GLU A 786 -38.75 -15.20 40.64
N TYR A 787 -38.07 -14.95 39.52
CA TYR A 787 -38.49 -13.94 38.56
C TYR A 787 -39.57 -14.44 37.58
N LEU A 788 -39.91 -15.72 37.63
CA LEU A 788 -40.90 -16.35 36.75
C LEU A 788 -42.26 -16.56 37.41
N GLU A 789 -42.42 -16.22 38.70
CA GLU A 789 -43.72 -16.30 39.38
C GLU A 789 -44.80 -15.45 38.70
N LYS A 790 -44.40 -14.36 38.03
CA LYS A 790 -45.29 -13.45 37.29
C LYS A 790 -45.37 -13.76 35.80
N ALA A 791 -44.82 -14.87 35.32
CA ALA A 791 -44.95 -15.29 33.93
C ALA A 791 -46.37 -15.84 33.66
N ASP A 792 -46.88 -15.63 32.46
CA ASP A 792 -48.18 -16.18 32.06
C ASP A 792 -48.09 -17.70 31.87
N VAL A 793 -46.96 -18.16 31.33
CA VAL A 793 -46.66 -19.58 31.06
C VAL A 793 -45.19 -19.84 31.35
N VAL A 794 -44.87 -21.00 31.92
CA VAL A 794 -43.50 -21.49 32.10
C VAL A 794 -43.30 -22.76 31.26
N LEU A 795 -42.14 -22.89 30.62
CA LEU A 795 -41.71 -24.03 29.82
C LEU A 795 -40.57 -24.75 30.54
N LEU A 796 -40.76 -26.02 30.89
CA LEU A 796 -39.71 -26.87 31.46
C LEU A 796 -38.96 -27.62 30.35
N MET A 797 -37.67 -27.32 30.21
CA MET A 797 -36.78 -28.00 29.27
C MET A 797 -35.83 -28.98 29.97
N GLU A 798 -35.75 -30.20 29.45
CA GLU A 798 -34.76 -31.20 29.87
C GLU A 798 -34.18 -31.93 28.66
N ASN A 799 -32.85 -32.10 28.64
CA ASN A 799 -32.13 -32.83 27.59
C ASN A 799 -32.53 -32.43 26.15
N GLY A 800 -32.74 -31.13 25.90
CA GLY A 800 -33.12 -30.61 24.59
C GLY A 800 -34.59 -30.81 24.23
N ARG A 801 -35.45 -31.25 25.16
CA ARG A 801 -36.88 -31.49 24.92
C ARG A 801 -37.76 -30.63 25.81
N LEU A 802 -38.91 -30.24 25.28
CA LEU A 802 -39.97 -29.63 26.08
C LEU A 802 -40.72 -30.74 26.84
N VAL A 803 -40.60 -30.75 28.17
CA VAL A 803 -41.21 -31.76 29.04
C VAL A 803 -42.64 -31.37 29.41
N GLN A 804 -42.81 -30.13 29.87
CA GLN A 804 -44.10 -29.62 30.34
C GLN A 804 -44.20 -28.11 30.10
N ALA A 805 -45.42 -27.64 29.83
CA ALA A 805 -45.77 -26.23 29.66
C ALA A 805 -47.07 -25.95 30.43
N GLY A 806 -47.12 -24.85 31.17
CA GLY A 806 -48.23 -24.57 32.10
C GLY A 806 -48.00 -23.32 32.95
N PRO A 807 -48.93 -22.97 33.84
CA PRO A 807 -48.79 -21.81 34.72
C PRO A 807 -47.64 -22.02 35.73
N PRO A 808 -47.02 -20.93 36.25
CA PRO A 808 -45.90 -21.00 37.18
C PRO A 808 -46.17 -21.87 38.43
N SER A 809 -47.41 -21.86 38.94
CA SER A 809 -47.85 -22.61 40.12
C SER A 809 -47.70 -24.13 39.97
N GLU A 810 -47.74 -24.64 38.74
CA GLU A 810 -47.63 -26.08 38.46
C GLU A 810 -46.17 -26.49 38.21
N ILE A 811 -45.38 -25.64 37.57
CA ILE A 811 -44.04 -26.00 37.07
C ILE A 811 -42.92 -25.63 38.05
N LEU A 812 -42.98 -24.45 38.68
CA LEU A 812 -41.91 -24.00 39.58
C LEU A 812 -41.66 -24.96 40.76
N PRO A 813 -42.70 -25.55 41.39
CA PRO A 813 -42.50 -26.57 42.42
C PRO A 813 -41.79 -27.84 41.90
N LEU A 814 -42.02 -28.25 40.65
CA LEU A 814 -41.37 -29.42 40.05
C LEU A 814 -39.86 -29.20 39.85
N VAL A 815 -39.45 -27.97 39.54
CA VAL A 815 -38.03 -27.59 39.43
C VAL A 815 -37.37 -27.53 40.81
N GLN A 816 -38.09 -27.08 41.83
CA GLN A 816 -37.60 -26.97 43.21
C GLN A 816 -37.60 -28.31 43.97
N ALA A 817 -38.44 -29.28 43.57
CA ALA A 817 -38.57 -30.60 44.20
C ALA A 817 -37.49 -31.62 43.80
N VAL A 818 -36.65 -31.32 42.79
CA VAL A 818 -35.49 -32.17 42.47
C VAL A 818 -34.41 -31.96 43.54
N PRO A 819 -33.86 -33.03 44.17
CA PRO A 819 -32.98 -32.89 45.33
C PRO A 819 -31.74 -32.02 45.05
N LYS A 820 -31.24 -31.39 46.12
CA LYS A 820 -30.03 -30.55 46.28
C LYS A 820 -28.69 -31.14 45.78
N ALA A 821 -28.69 -32.04 44.78
CA ALA A 821 -27.50 -32.41 44.02
C ALA A 821 -27.09 -31.36 42.98
N TRP A 822 -27.88 -30.28 42.81
CA TRP A 822 -27.60 -29.20 41.84
C TRP A 822 -26.72 -28.07 42.40
N ALA A 823 -26.35 -28.13 43.69
CA ALA A 823 -25.59 -27.07 44.35
C ALA A 823 -24.07 -27.33 44.44
N GLU A 824 -23.58 -28.54 44.16
CA GLU A 824 -22.20 -28.91 44.48
C GLU A 824 -21.22 -28.94 43.30
N ASP A 825 -21.66 -28.79 42.04
CA ASP A 825 -20.78 -28.97 40.87
C ASP A 825 -20.37 -27.67 40.14
N GLY A 826 -20.44 -26.51 40.80
CA GLY A 826 -20.12 -25.24 40.13
C GLY A 826 -19.58 -24.09 40.98
N GLN A 827 -19.26 -24.31 42.27
CA GLN A 827 -18.77 -23.24 43.16
C GLN A 827 -17.37 -23.56 43.70
N GLU A 828 -16.37 -23.50 42.81
CA GLU A 828 -15.03 -23.08 43.20
C GLU A 828 -14.87 -21.60 42.82
N SER A 829 -15.12 -20.73 43.81
CA SER A 829 -14.64 -19.34 43.78
C SER A 829 -13.88 -19.10 45.07
N ASP A 830 -12.57 -18.89 44.93
CA ASP A 830 -11.65 -18.54 46.00
C ASP A 830 -12.15 -17.35 46.84
N PRO A 831 -12.02 -17.41 48.18
CA PRO A 831 -12.41 -16.33 49.07
C PRO A 831 -11.22 -15.40 49.34
N ALA A 832 -11.39 -14.08 49.17
CA ALA A 832 -10.69 -13.08 49.99
C ALA A 832 -11.23 -11.65 49.81
N THR A 833 -12.08 -11.27 50.77
CA THR A 833 -12.01 -10.01 51.54
C THR A 833 -12.41 -8.69 50.86
N ALA A 834 -13.73 -8.45 50.84
CA ALA A 834 -14.27 -7.11 51.05
C ALA A 834 -14.30 -6.83 52.56
N GLN A 835 -13.41 -5.97 53.04
CA GLN A 835 -13.61 -5.26 54.31
C GLN A 835 -13.72 -3.77 54.02
N SER A 836 -14.86 -3.24 54.47
CA SER A 836 -15.27 -1.85 54.52
C SER A 836 -14.17 -0.89 54.96
N VAL A 837 -14.01 0.22 54.25
CA VAL A 837 -13.37 1.42 54.79
C VAL A 837 -14.38 2.56 54.73
N GLN A 838 -14.54 3.15 55.91
CA GLN A 838 -15.46 4.20 56.27
C GLN A 838 -15.19 5.49 55.50
N THR A 839 -16.29 6.18 55.20
CA THR A 839 -16.39 7.58 54.83
C THR A 839 -15.55 8.48 55.74
N PRO A 840 -14.86 9.50 55.20
CA PRO A 840 -14.69 10.76 55.90
C PRO A 840 -15.48 11.87 55.22
N GLU A 841 -15.90 12.80 56.06
CA GLU A 841 -16.89 13.83 55.85
C GLU A 841 -16.55 14.86 54.77
N LYS A 842 -17.65 15.45 54.28
CA LYS A 842 -17.76 16.74 53.60
C LYS A 842 -16.66 17.75 53.98
N THR A 843 -16.00 18.30 52.97
CA THR A 843 -15.65 19.73 52.99
C THR A 843 -15.91 20.29 51.59
N LYS A 844 -16.83 21.26 51.53
CA LYS A 844 -17.15 22.04 50.34
C LYS A 844 -16.00 23.03 50.11
N GLU A 845 -15.35 22.95 48.96
CA GLU A 845 -14.75 24.13 48.32
C GLU A 845 -15.08 24.07 46.83
N GLY A 846 -15.77 25.10 46.36
CA GLY A 846 -16.11 25.27 44.95
C GLY A 846 -14.89 25.73 44.17
N LEU A 847 -14.75 25.25 42.94
CA LEU A 847 -13.85 25.79 41.94
C LEU A 847 -14.41 25.46 40.56
N ASP A 848 -14.96 26.52 39.97
CA ASP A 848 -14.99 26.91 38.56
C ASP A 848 -14.99 25.82 37.48
N VAL A 849 -16.12 25.82 36.76
CA VAL A 849 -16.35 25.11 35.50
C VAL A 849 -15.55 25.78 34.40
N GLU A 850 -14.37 25.25 34.07
CA GLU A 850 -13.77 25.43 32.75
C GLU A 850 -14.13 24.22 31.88
N GLY A 851 -14.84 24.49 30.79
CA GLY A 851 -15.25 23.48 29.82
C GLY A 851 -14.06 22.84 29.12
N SER A 852 -13.74 21.60 29.50
CA SER A 852 -12.86 20.74 28.70
C SER A 852 -13.71 19.75 27.89
N THR A 853 -13.53 19.83 26.58
CA THR A 853 -13.91 18.84 25.55
C THR A 853 -13.84 17.39 26.04
N SER A 854 -14.83 16.58 25.65
CA SER A 854 -15.04 15.17 26.01
C SER A 854 -13.76 14.41 26.39
N ASP A 855 -13.59 14.13 27.68
CA ASP A 855 -12.50 13.27 28.17
C ASP A 855 -12.78 11.82 27.70
N ARG A 856 -12.22 11.47 26.54
CA ARG A 856 -12.20 10.09 26.03
C ARG A 856 -11.43 9.21 27.02
N LEU A 857 -12.05 8.12 27.48
CA LEU A 857 -11.40 7.10 28.34
C LEU A 857 -10.18 6.46 27.67
N LEU A 858 -10.17 6.43 26.34
CA LEU A 858 -9.03 6.05 25.52
C LEU A 858 -8.49 7.31 24.86
N GLN A 859 -7.38 7.84 25.37
CA GLN A 859 -6.62 8.82 24.62
C GLN A 859 -6.05 8.13 23.38
N ASP A 860 -6.45 8.59 22.20
CA ASP A 860 -5.80 8.19 20.96
C ASP A 860 -4.29 8.40 21.09
N GLU A 861 -3.51 7.43 20.64
CA GLU A 861 -2.05 7.50 20.72
C GLU A 861 -1.56 8.82 20.09
N SER A 862 -1.01 9.71 20.91
CA SER A 862 -0.55 11.01 20.43
C SER A 862 0.67 10.82 19.52
N LYS A 863 0.46 10.87 18.21
CA LYS A 863 1.54 10.77 17.22
C LYS A 863 2.26 12.10 17.11
N LYS A 864 3.59 12.09 17.27
CA LYS A 864 4.40 13.29 17.02
C LYS A 864 4.47 13.57 15.53
N GLU A 865 3.95 14.73 15.11
CA GLU A 865 3.94 15.17 13.70
C GLU A 865 5.28 15.80 13.30
N GLY A 866 5.73 15.52 12.06
CA GLY A 866 6.94 16.12 11.47
C GLY A 866 8.16 15.20 11.40
N ALA A 867 9.33 15.77 11.11
CA ALA A 867 10.57 15.03 10.95
C ALA A 867 11.01 14.36 12.26
N VAL A 868 11.62 13.17 12.14
CA VAL A 868 12.19 12.45 13.29
C VAL A 868 13.28 13.32 13.92
N ALA A 869 13.04 13.75 15.16
CA ALA A 869 13.96 14.64 15.85
C ALA A 869 15.32 13.96 16.11
N PHE A 870 16.41 14.72 16.02
CA PHE A 870 17.78 14.21 16.13
C PHE A 870 18.06 13.41 17.43
N HIS A 871 17.37 13.74 18.53
CA HIS A 871 17.51 13.01 19.78
C HIS A 871 17.11 11.52 19.67
N VAL A 872 16.22 11.16 18.73
CA VAL A 872 15.83 9.77 18.45
C VAL A 872 17.01 9.00 17.83
N TYR A 873 17.65 9.57 16.80
CA TYR A 873 18.88 9.01 16.22
C TYR A 873 20.00 8.91 17.27
N ARG A 874 20.15 9.94 18.11
CA ARG A 874 21.13 9.93 19.22
C ARG A 874 20.83 8.83 20.24
N ALA A 875 19.56 8.55 20.52
CA ALA A 875 19.17 7.46 21.43
C ALA A 875 19.54 6.08 20.84
N TYR A 876 19.32 5.88 19.54
CA TYR A 876 19.73 4.66 18.83
C TYR A 876 21.25 4.50 18.81
N TRP A 877 22.00 5.56 18.48
CA TRP A 877 23.47 5.57 18.50
C TRP A 877 24.03 5.21 19.88
N ARG A 878 23.46 5.77 20.95
CA ARG A 878 23.84 5.43 22.33
C ARG A 878 23.47 4.00 22.72
N ALA A 879 22.41 3.43 22.15
CA ALA A 879 22.00 2.05 22.41
C ALA A 879 22.93 1.04 21.71
N MET A 880 23.43 1.35 20.52
CA MET A 880 24.46 0.55 19.83
C MET A 880 25.81 0.57 20.56
N GLY A 881 26.14 1.70 21.19
CA GLY A 881 27.43 1.96 21.79
C GLY A 881 28.34 2.73 20.81
N PRO A 882 29.01 3.80 21.26
CA PRO A 882 29.69 4.74 20.37
C PRO A 882 30.82 4.11 19.56
N GLY A 883 31.60 3.20 20.14
CA GLY A 883 32.70 2.53 19.44
C GLY A 883 32.22 1.64 18.28
N LEU A 884 31.17 0.84 18.51
CA LEU A 884 30.61 -0.02 17.48
C LEU A 884 29.92 0.78 16.37
N ALA A 885 29.23 1.88 16.72
CA ALA A 885 28.61 2.77 15.75
C ALA A 885 29.65 3.47 14.85
N LEU A 886 30.77 3.93 15.42
CA LEU A 886 31.90 4.48 14.65
C LEU A 886 32.54 3.43 13.74
N ALA A 887 32.72 2.20 14.23
CA ALA A 887 33.27 1.10 13.42
C ALA A 887 32.37 0.76 12.21
N ILE A 888 31.04 0.77 12.39
CA ILE A 888 30.08 0.59 11.29
C ILE A 888 30.22 1.70 10.25
N LEU A 889 30.26 2.97 10.69
CA LEU A 889 30.42 4.12 9.80
C LEU A 889 31.75 4.05 9.02
N PHE A 890 32.83 3.70 9.69
CA PHE A 890 34.13 3.50 9.05
C PHE A 890 34.09 2.36 8.01
N SER A 891 33.51 1.21 8.35
CA SER A 891 33.39 0.08 7.42
C SER A 891 32.54 0.40 6.18
N LEU A 892 31.52 1.25 6.31
CA LEU A 892 30.71 1.76 5.21
C LEU A 892 31.55 2.61 4.24
N LEU A 893 32.33 3.54 4.78
CA LEU A 893 33.22 4.40 3.98
C LEU A 893 34.29 3.58 3.28
N LEU A 894 34.90 2.61 3.99
CA LEU A 894 35.94 1.75 3.43
C LEU A 894 35.42 0.86 2.30
N MET A 895 34.22 0.29 2.46
CA MET A 895 33.55 -0.47 1.39
C MET A 895 33.28 0.42 0.17
N GLN A 896 32.73 1.62 0.35
CA GLN A 896 32.45 2.50 -0.79
C GLN A 896 33.73 2.97 -1.50
N ALA A 897 34.78 3.31 -0.73
CA ALA A 897 36.07 3.73 -1.28
C ALA A 897 36.73 2.62 -2.11
N THR A 898 36.76 1.39 -1.60
CA THR A 898 37.36 0.23 -2.29
C THR A 898 36.57 -0.17 -3.54
N ARG A 899 35.23 -0.06 -3.51
CA ARG A 899 34.40 -0.22 -4.71
C ARG A 899 34.72 0.82 -5.80
N ASN A 900 34.77 2.11 -5.42
CA ASN A 900 35.10 3.18 -6.36
C ASN A 900 36.52 3.03 -6.91
N ALA A 901 37.47 2.55 -6.11
CA ALA A 901 38.83 2.25 -6.55
C ALA A 901 38.87 1.13 -7.61
N ALA A 902 38.01 0.11 -7.49
CA ALA A 902 37.92 -0.96 -8.48
C ALA A 902 37.40 -0.43 -9.84
N ASP A 903 36.36 0.41 -9.80
CA ASP A 903 35.78 1.04 -10.99
C ASP A 903 36.80 2.00 -11.65
N TRP A 904 37.52 2.79 -10.85
CA TRP A 904 38.58 3.68 -11.33
C TRP A 904 39.75 2.91 -11.95
N TRP A 905 40.21 1.84 -11.30
CA TRP A 905 41.31 1.02 -11.80
C TRP A 905 40.99 0.36 -13.15
N LEU A 906 39.75 -0.13 -13.31
CA LEU A 906 39.28 -0.68 -14.57
C LEU A 906 39.35 0.35 -15.70
N SER A 907 38.93 1.59 -15.44
CA SER A 907 39.02 2.71 -16.38
C SER A 907 40.48 3.04 -16.74
N HIS A 908 41.36 3.07 -15.75
CA HIS A 908 42.80 3.31 -15.96
C HIS A 908 43.45 2.23 -16.82
N TRP A 909 43.18 0.95 -16.53
CA TRP A 909 43.69 -0.19 -17.29
C TRP A 909 43.30 -0.09 -18.77
N ILE A 910 42.03 0.25 -19.05
CA ILE A 910 41.53 0.40 -20.41
C ILE A 910 42.21 1.56 -21.15
N SER A 911 42.45 2.69 -20.48
CA SER A 911 43.16 3.84 -21.07
C SER A 911 44.60 3.50 -21.45
N GLN A 912 45.31 2.72 -20.62
CA GLN A 912 46.69 2.31 -20.90
C GLN A 912 46.79 1.31 -22.05
N LEU A 913 45.82 0.39 -22.18
CA LEU A 913 45.73 -0.50 -23.34
C LEU A 913 45.59 0.30 -24.65
N LYS A 914 44.84 1.41 -24.64
CA LYS A 914 44.70 2.31 -25.79
C LYS A 914 46.01 3.04 -26.11
N ALA A 915 46.71 3.56 -25.09
CA ALA A 915 48.01 4.22 -25.26
C ALA A 915 49.07 3.27 -25.84
N ALA A 916 49.11 2.02 -25.37
CA ALA A 916 50.01 1.00 -25.91
C ALA A 916 49.73 0.68 -27.39
N LYS A 917 48.45 0.62 -27.79
CA LYS A 917 48.04 0.36 -29.18
C LYS A 917 48.41 1.50 -30.13
N ASN A 918 48.18 2.75 -29.72
CA ASN A 918 48.58 3.93 -30.51
C ASN A 918 50.10 4.00 -30.69
N ASN A 919 50.88 3.71 -29.63
CA ASN A 919 52.35 3.71 -29.70
C ASN A 919 52.93 2.57 -30.55
N SER A 920 52.19 1.47 -30.74
CA SER A 920 52.60 0.38 -31.66
C SER A 920 52.28 0.66 -33.14
N GLN A 921 51.45 1.67 -33.45
CA GLN A 921 51.13 2.11 -34.81
C GLN A 921 51.91 3.37 -35.25
N GLU A 922 52.57 4.08 -34.33
CA GLU A 922 53.42 5.23 -34.62
C GLU A 922 54.90 4.94 -34.33
N ALA A 923 55.60 4.36 -35.31
CA ALA A 923 57.06 4.46 -35.42
C ALA A 923 57.39 5.16 -36.75
N PRO A 924 57.76 6.46 -36.76
CA PRO A 924 58.08 7.18 -37.99
C PRO A 924 59.59 7.16 -38.32
N ALA A 925 59.91 7.19 -39.61
CA ALA A 925 61.22 7.62 -40.12
C ALA A 925 61.38 9.15 -39.92
N PRO A 926 62.61 9.70 -39.75
CA PRO A 926 62.78 11.08 -39.35
C PRO A 926 62.88 12.02 -40.57
N SER A 927 62.04 13.06 -40.62
CA SER A 927 62.42 14.30 -41.33
C SER A 927 61.59 15.51 -40.91
N SER A 928 62.35 16.56 -40.57
CA SER A 928 62.12 18.01 -40.67
C SER A 928 61.06 18.72 -39.81
N LEU A 929 61.56 19.76 -39.15
CA LEU A 929 60.86 20.83 -38.45
C LEU A 929 59.81 21.53 -39.33
N SER A 930 58.64 21.79 -38.75
CA SER A 930 57.94 23.07 -38.93
C SER A 930 56.97 23.29 -37.77
N SER A 931 57.07 24.47 -37.17
CA SER A 931 56.16 24.99 -36.16
C SER A 931 54.77 25.26 -36.74
N GLU A 932 53.76 25.02 -35.92
CA GLU A 932 52.55 25.85 -35.68
C GLU A 932 51.35 24.95 -35.38
N GLY A 933 50.65 25.26 -34.27
CA GLY A 933 49.48 24.50 -33.84
C GLY A 933 49.24 24.53 -32.33
N LEU A 934 49.30 25.72 -31.73
CA LEU A 934 48.69 25.99 -30.43
C LEU A 934 47.19 25.70 -30.55
N LEU A 935 46.69 24.68 -29.82
CA LEU A 935 45.40 24.63 -29.11
C LEU A 935 44.98 23.18 -28.84
N SER A 936 45.26 22.67 -27.63
CA SER A 936 44.41 21.63 -27.06
C SER A 936 44.35 21.71 -25.53
N ALA A 937 43.11 21.84 -25.05
CA ALA A 937 42.57 21.35 -23.79
C ALA A 937 42.96 22.06 -22.48
N GLN A 938 42.10 23.02 -22.13
CA GLN A 938 41.70 23.28 -20.76
C GLN A 938 41.21 21.97 -20.09
N LEU A 939 42.04 21.37 -19.25
CA LEU A 939 41.66 20.34 -18.26
C LEU A 939 42.48 20.54 -16.97
N LEU A 940 42.51 21.79 -16.49
CA LEU A 940 43.04 22.17 -15.17
C LEU A 940 41.91 22.65 -14.25
N LEU A 941 40.99 21.73 -13.93
CA LEU A 941 40.17 21.83 -12.74
C LEU A 941 40.41 20.53 -11.96
N PHE A 942 40.77 20.68 -10.68
CA PHE A 942 41.27 19.66 -9.74
C PHE A 942 42.78 19.40 -9.73
N SER A 943 43.53 20.44 -9.37
CA SER A 943 44.76 20.24 -8.60
C SER A 943 44.55 20.83 -7.20
N PRO A 944 44.41 20.03 -6.13
CA PRO A 944 44.70 20.52 -4.80
C PRO A 944 46.22 20.53 -4.69
N GLY A 945 46.79 21.73 -4.81
CA GLY A 945 48.22 21.92 -4.65
C GLY A 945 48.71 21.48 -3.28
N SER A 946 49.87 20.85 -3.29
CA SER A 946 50.84 20.75 -2.20
C SER A 946 50.33 20.08 -0.91
N LEU A 947 50.71 18.81 -0.72
CA LEU A 947 51.41 18.30 0.47
C LEU A 947 51.63 16.78 0.31
N TYR A 948 52.82 16.34 0.71
CA TYR A 948 53.36 14.96 0.76
C TYR A 948 54.19 14.46 -0.43
N THR A 949 55.50 14.76 -0.31
CA THR A 949 56.64 13.82 -0.40
C THR A 949 56.68 12.81 -1.54
N SER A 950 57.67 13.01 -2.40
CA SER A 950 58.23 12.07 -3.38
C SER A 950 58.35 10.64 -2.85
N VAL A 951 57.60 9.72 -3.44
CA VAL A 951 57.86 8.28 -3.36
C VAL A 951 58.30 7.80 -4.74
N LEU A 952 59.51 7.21 -4.75
CA LEU A 952 60.24 6.47 -5.79
C LEU A 952 59.68 6.42 -7.23
N PRO A 953 60.49 6.74 -8.26
CA PRO A 953 60.20 6.33 -9.62
C PRO A 953 60.44 4.81 -9.75
N LEU A 954 59.36 4.02 -9.89
CA LEU A 954 59.47 2.64 -10.37
C LEU A 954 59.91 2.65 -11.86
N PRO A 955 60.75 1.71 -12.31
CA PRO A 955 61.39 1.80 -13.62
C PRO A 955 60.38 1.62 -14.76
N LYS A 956 60.51 2.47 -15.78
CA LYS A 956 59.86 2.30 -17.09
C LYS A 956 60.41 1.03 -17.76
N ALA A 957 59.62 -0.04 -17.77
CA ALA A 957 59.88 -1.21 -18.61
C ALA A 957 59.14 -1.07 -19.94
N ALA A 958 59.84 -1.36 -21.04
CA ALA A 958 59.29 -1.48 -22.39
C ALA A 958 58.34 -2.70 -22.51
N PRO A 959 57.35 -2.70 -23.44
CA PRO A 959 56.17 -3.53 -23.34
C PRO A 959 56.42 -4.95 -23.85
N ASN A 960 56.44 -5.94 -22.95
CA ASN A 960 56.19 -7.34 -23.28
C ASN A 960 54.70 -7.61 -23.04
N GLY A 961 53.89 -7.64 -24.11
CA GLY A 961 52.42 -7.59 -24.06
C GLY A 961 51.68 -8.67 -23.26
N SER A 962 52.35 -9.70 -22.72
CA SER A 962 51.71 -10.70 -21.83
C SER A 962 51.95 -10.46 -20.33
N SER A 963 53.05 -9.80 -19.94
CA SER A 963 53.36 -9.51 -18.53
C SER A 963 52.50 -8.37 -17.98
N ASP A 964 52.16 -7.39 -18.83
CA ASP A 964 51.37 -6.23 -18.43
C ASP A 964 49.90 -6.59 -18.18
N ILE A 965 49.31 -7.47 -19.01
CA ILE A 965 47.93 -7.94 -18.83
C ILE A 965 47.80 -8.69 -17.49
N ARG A 966 48.78 -9.55 -17.16
CA ARG A 966 48.81 -10.25 -15.86
C ARG A 966 48.92 -9.27 -14.70
N PHE A 967 49.71 -8.21 -14.82
CA PHE A 967 49.82 -7.17 -13.79
C PHE A 967 48.47 -6.47 -13.54
N TYR A 968 47.84 -5.93 -14.57
CA TYR A 968 46.57 -5.18 -14.41
C TYR A 968 45.44 -6.05 -13.87
N LEU A 969 45.35 -7.30 -14.34
CA LEU A 969 44.36 -8.27 -13.88
C LEU A 969 44.57 -8.63 -12.40
N THR A 970 45.83 -8.82 -11.98
CA THR A 970 46.18 -9.15 -10.59
C THR A 970 45.80 -8.00 -9.67
N VAL A 971 46.12 -6.75 -10.02
CA VAL A 971 45.74 -5.59 -9.21
C VAL A 971 44.21 -5.45 -9.13
N TYR A 972 43.49 -5.61 -10.24
CA TYR A 972 42.03 -5.58 -10.23
C TYR A 972 41.42 -6.66 -9.32
N ALA A 973 41.93 -7.90 -9.40
CA ALA A 973 41.50 -9.00 -8.54
C ALA A 973 41.78 -8.71 -7.05
N THR A 974 42.92 -8.10 -6.71
CA THR A 974 43.24 -7.71 -5.33
C THR A 974 42.30 -6.64 -4.80
N ILE A 975 42.01 -5.58 -5.57
CA ILE A 975 41.08 -4.51 -5.17
C ILE A 975 39.67 -5.09 -4.98
N ALA A 976 39.23 -5.96 -5.90
CA ALA A 976 37.94 -6.65 -5.78
C ALA A 976 37.88 -7.55 -4.53
N GLY A 977 38.98 -8.27 -4.22
CA GLY A 977 39.11 -9.07 -3.00
C GLY A 977 39.03 -8.22 -1.72
N VAL A 978 39.71 -7.07 -1.68
CA VAL A 978 39.65 -6.13 -0.56
C VAL A 978 38.24 -5.54 -0.41
N ASN A 979 37.60 -5.12 -1.50
CA ASN A 979 36.21 -4.64 -1.47
C ASN A 979 35.25 -5.72 -0.96
N SER A 980 35.47 -6.97 -1.35
CA SER A 980 34.71 -8.13 -0.86
C SER A 980 34.84 -8.29 0.66
N PHE A 981 36.07 -8.23 1.18
CA PHE A 981 36.32 -8.26 2.62
C PHE A 981 35.67 -7.08 3.37
N CYS A 982 35.81 -5.86 2.86
CA CYS A 982 35.19 -4.67 3.44
C CYS A 982 33.65 -4.76 3.45
N THR A 983 33.06 -5.36 2.41
CA THR A 983 31.61 -5.59 2.32
C THR A 983 31.14 -6.59 3.39
N LEU A 984 31.90 -7.67 3.60
CA LEU A 984 31.62 -8.64 4.65
C LEU A 984 31.76 -8.03 6.05
N LEU A 985 32.85 -7.31 6.31
CA LEU A 985 33.10 -6.62 7.58
C LEU A 985 31.96 -5.67 7.93
N ARG A 986 31.53 -4.86 6.96
CA ARG A 986 30.37 -3.96 7.09
C ARG A 986 29.10 -4.71 7.45
N ALA A 987 28.81 -5.82 6.78
CA ALA A 987 27.59 -6.61 7.02
C ALA A 987 27.57 -7.21 8.43
N VAL A 988 28.71 -7.77 8.88
CA VAL A 988 28.86 -8.35 10.23
C VAL A 988 28.75 -7.29 11.32
N LEU A 989 29.42 -6.14 11.17
CA LEU A 989 29.35 -5.05 12.15
C LEU A 989 27.94 -4.48 12.26
N PHE A 990 27.22 -4.37 11.14
CA PHE A 990 25.83 -3.91 11.13
C PHE A 990 24.89 -4.88 11.86
N ALA A 991 25.04 -6.19 11.64
CA ALA A 991 24.29 -7.22 12.38
C ALA A 991 24.56 -7.14 13.89
N ALA A 992 25.83 -7.02 14.30
CA ALA A 992 26.20 -6.88 15.71
C ALA A 992 25.61 -5.60 16.36
N GLY A 993 25.69 -4.47 15.65
CA GLY A 993 25.19 -3.18 16.14
C GLY A 993 23.68 -3.16 16.36
N THR A 994 22.92 -3.72 15.41
CA THR A 994 21.46 -3.77 15.48
C THR A 994 20.96 -4.69 16.59
N LEU A 995 21.59 -5.85 16.80
CA LEU A 995 21.27 -6.76 17.91
C LEU A 995 21.50 -6.11 19.27
N ARG A 996 22.64 -5.43 19.44
CA ARG A 996 22.97 -4.72 20.69
C ARG A 996 21.99 -3.59 20.99
N ALA A 997 21.61 -2.80 19.97
CA ALA A 997 20.59 -1.77 20.11
C ALA A 997 19.24 -2.35 20.50
N ALA A 998 18.81 -3.44 19.85
CA ALA A 998 17.53 -4.09 20.14
C ALA A 998 17.45 -4.64 21.56
N ALA A 999 18.52 -5.27 22.07
CA ALA A 999 18.60 -5.74 23.44
C ALA A 999 18.54 -4.59 24.45
N THR A 1000 19.33 -3.53 24.21
CA THR A 1000 19.45 -2.37 25.11
C THR A 1000 18.15 -1.55 25.18
N LEU A 1001 17.50 -1.31 24.03
CA LEU A 1001 16.25 -0.55 23.97
C LEU A 1001 15.10 -1.32 24.64
N HIS A 1002 14.99 -2.62 24.40
CA HIS A 1002 13.98 -3.46 25.05
C HIS A 1002 14.12 -3.45 26.57
N ARG A 1003 15.34 -3.64 27.10
CA ARG A 1003 15.60 -3.59 28.54
C ARG A 1003 15.25 -2.24 29.15
N ARG A 1004 15.63 -1.14 28.49
CA ARG A 1004 15.27 0.23 28.94
C ARG A 1004 13.77 0.46 28.97
N LEU A 1005 13.05 -0.04 27.96
CA LEU A 1005 11.60 0.08 27.88
C LEU A 1005 10.92 -0.71 29.01
N LEU A 1006 11.31 -1.98 29.20
CA LEU A 1006 10.77 -2.83 30.26
C LEU A 1006 10.99 -2.19 31.64
N CYS A 1007 12.21 -1.73 31.93
CA CYS A 1007 12.52 -1.05 33.20
C CYS A 1007 11.64 0.19 33.41
N ARG A 1008 11.41 1.00 32.37
CA ARG A 1008 10.54 2.18 32.48
C ARG A 1008 9.10 1.81 32.75
N VAL A 1009 8.55 0.83 32.03
CA VAL A 1009 7.16 0.39 32.20
C VAL A 1009 6.92 -0.15 33.62
N LEU A 1010 7.86 -0.93 34.15
CA LEU A 1010 7.77 -1.47 35.52
C LEU A 1010 7.85 -0.36 36.58
N MET A 1011 8.65 0.69 36.34
CA MET A 1011 8.86 1.79 37.29
C MET A 1011 7.77 2.87 37.32
N VAL A 1012 6.88 2.92 36.32
CA VAL A 1012 5.77 3.90 36.31
C VAL A 1012 4.88 3.65 37.53
N ARG A 1013 4.63 4.64 38.39
CA ARG A 1013 3.64 4.47 39.48
C ARG A 1013 2.24 4.30 38.88
N GLY A 1014 1.47 3.34 39.39
CA GLY A 1014 0.04 3.26 39.07
C GLY A 1014 -0.61 4.55 39.56
N GLN A 1015 -0.88 5.47 38.65
CA GLN A 1015 -1.26 6.84 38.99
C GLN A 1015 -2.75 6.86 39.37
N GLY A 1016 -3.05 6.60 40.64
CA GLY A 1016 -4.17 7.29 41.28
C GLY A 1016 -3.76 8.75 41.41
N ARG A 1017 -4.50 9.68 40.82
CA ARG A 1017 -4.23 11.13 40.93
C ARG A 1017 -4.27 11.53 42.41
N GLY A 1018 -3.09 11.68 43.00
CA GLY A 1018 -2.89 12.21 44.35
C GLY A 1018 -1.40 12.27 44.68
N GLY A 1019 -0.79 13.45 44.51
CA GLY A 1019 0.51 13.78 45.11
C GLY A 1019 1.73 13.85 44.18
N GLY A 1020 2.15 15.08 43.88
CA GLY A 1020 3.54 15.57 43.88
C GLY A 1020 4.64 14.82 43.13
N LEU A 1021 5.24 15.50 42.14
CA LEU A 1021 6.51 15.10 41.50
C LEU A 1021 7.63 14.94 42.56
N GLY A 1022 8.16 13.73 42.68
CA GLY A 1022 9.47 13.45 43.26
C GLY A 1022 10.36 12.80 42.20
N ALA A 1023 11.52 13.40 41.92
CA ALA A 1023 12.52 12.88 40.99
C ALA A 1023 13.01 11.47 41.38
N PRO A 1024 13.36 10.59 40.42
CA PRO A 1024 13.86 9.27 40.75
C PRO A 1024 15.29 9.34 41.33
N PRO A 1025 15.64 8.53 42.34
CA PRO A 1025 17.00 8.50 42.86
C PRO A 1025 17.95 7.87 41.84
N SER A 1026 19.02 8.59 41.52
CA SER A 1026 20.17 8.10 40.78
C SER A 1026 21.06 7.28 41.70
N THR A 1027 20.91 5.96 41.73
CA THR A 1027 21.94 5.00 42.19
C THR A 1027 21.44 3.58 41.98
N TRP A 1028 21.76 2.99 40.82
CA TRP A 1028 21.85 1.55 40.68
C TRP A 1028 23.20 1.27 40.03
N ALA A 1029 24.13 0.75 40.83
CA ALA A 1029 25.43 0.29 40.35
C ALA A 1029 25.23 -0.95 39.44
N PRO A 1030 26.00 -1.10 38.36
CA PRO A 1030 25.93 -2.29 37.52
C PRO A 1030 26.53 -3.47 38.29
N LEU A 1031 25.73 -4.53 38.50
CA LEU A 1031 26.27 -5.86 38.76
C LEU A 1031 27.10 -6.27 37.52
N GLY A 1032 28.41 -6.37 37.72
CA GLY A 1032 29.37 -6.72 36.68
C GLY A 1032 29.12 -8.12 36.16
N ALA A 1033 28.70 -8.19 34.90
CA ALA A 1033 28.84 -9.38 34.07
C ALA A 1033 29.55 -8.93 32.79
N HIS A 1034 30.87 -9.03 32.79
CA HIS A 1034 31.65 -8.96 31.56
C HIS A 1034 31.32 -10.20 30.72
N PRO A 1035 30.95 -10.06 29.44
CA PRO A 1035 30.93 -11.20 28.52
C PRO A 1035 32.38 -11.51 28.15
N THR A 1036 32.91 -12.62 28.65
CA THR A 1036 34.20 -13.17 28.18
C THR A 1036 34.03 -13.68 26.74
N PRO A 1037 35.01 -13.43 25.84
CA PRO A 1037 35.01 -14.01 24.51
C PRO A 1037 35.43 -15.48 24.60
N TRP A 1038 34.63 -16.35 23.99
CA TRP A 1038 34.92 -17.78 23.87
C TRP A 1038 36.15 -18.02 22.98
N SER A 1039 37.15 -18.75 23.50
CA SER A 1039 38.20 -19.41 22.71
C SER A 1039 37.91 -20.92 22.60
N PRO A 1040 38.26 -21.59 21.49
CA PRO A 1040 37.98 -23.01 21.30
C PRO A 1040 39.17 -23.89 21.72
N GLY A 1041 38.85 -25.02 22.36
CA GLY A 1041 39.61 -26.30 22.35
C GLY A 1041 40.89 -26.41 23.20
N GLU A 1042 40.94 -27.38 24.11
CA GLU A 1042 41.75 -28.62 23.99
C GLU A 1042 41.67 -29.51 25.24
N ASN A 1043 41.86 -30.81 25.00
CA ASN A 1043 41.66 -31.94 25.90
C ASN A 1043 42.59 -32.00 27.11
N SER A 1044 42.10 -32.58 28.21
CA SER A 1044 42.89 -33.59 28.95
C SER A 1044 41.98 -34.56 29.71
N LEU A 1045 42.32 -35.83 29.54
CA LEU A 1045 41.70 -37.04 30.09
C LEU A 1045 41.97 -37.25 31.58
N SER A 1046 41.21 -38.20 32.15
CA SER A 1046 41.34 -38.95 33.43
C SER A 1046 40.24 -38.56 34.43
N GLN A 1047 39.43 -39.45 35.02
CA GLN A 1047 39.49 -40.90 35.20
C GLN A 1047 38.08 -41.39 35.63
N MET A 1048 37.69 -42.59 35.19
CA MET A 1048 36.87 -43.64 35.87
C MET A 1048 35.52 -43.24 36.52
N GLY A 1049 34.38 -43.92 36.29
CA GLY A 1049 34.10 -45.15 35.57
C GLY A 1049 32.59 -45.44 35.49
N THR A 1050 32.23 -46.16 34.42
CA THR A 1050 31.16 -47.18 34.23
C THR A 1050 30.12 -47.35 35.34
N THR A 1051 28.81 -47.39 35.04
CA THR A 1051 28.14 -48.51 34.34
C THR A 1051 26.93 -48.11 33.47
N HIS A 1052 26.79 -48.85 32.37
CA HIS A 1052 25.64 -48.92 31.45
C HIS A 1052 24.34 -49.36 32.14
N ASP A 1053 23.18 -48.85 31.67
CA ASP A 1053 22.22 -49.68 30.93
C ASP A 1053 21.11 -48.86 30.25
N THR A 1054 20.74 -49.35 29.07
CA THR A 1054 19.76 -48.86 28.09
C THR A 1054 18.34 -49.30 28.40
N LEU A 1055 17.34 -48.42 28.22
CA LEU A 1055 15.92 -48.67 27.88
C LEU A 1055 15.33 -47.27 27.54
N GLY A 1056 14.75 -46.98 26.36
CA GLY A 1056 13.51 -47.52 25.79
C GLY A 1056 12.35 -46.55 26.08
N PRO A 1057 11.64 -45.98 25.07
CA PRO A 1057 10.72 -44.86 25.26
C PRO A 1057 9.31 -45.33 25.67
N GLY A 1058 8.80 -44.81 26.78
CA GLY A 1058 7.43 -45.03 27.24
C GLY A 1058 7.33 -44.64 28.72
N GLU A 1059 6.21 -44.03 29.13
CA GLU A 1059 5.92 -43.52 30.48
C GLU A 1059 6.53 -42.17 30.86
N ALA A 1060 5.91 -41.10 30.37
CA ALA A 1060 5.84 -39.83 31.09
C ALA A 1060 4.47 -39.17 30.86
N GLU A 1061 3.40 -39.96 31.06
CA GLU A 1061 2.01 -39.52 31.05
C GLU A 1061 1.39 -39.91 32.39
N ASN A 1062 1.82 -39.22 33.46
CA ASN A 1062 1.13 -39.08 34.75
C ASN A 1062 2.06 -38.41 35.77
N ARG A 1063 2.06 -37.07 35.77
CA ARG A 1063 2.36 -36.19 36.93
C ARG A 1063 2.34 -34.73 36.48
N ALA A 1064 1.13 -34.23 36.21
CA ALA A 1064 0.83 -32.81 36.14
C ALA A 1064 -0.64 -32.60 36.56
N ALA A 1065 -0.94 -32.99 37.81
CA ALA A 1065 -2.18 -32.68 38.49
C ALA A 1065 -1.82 -32.32 39.93
N ALA A 1066 -1.26 -31.13 40.09
CA ALA A 1066 -1.22 -30.31 41.30
C ALA A 1066 -0.36 -29.09 40.96
N TRP A 1067 -0.87 -27.91 41.29
CA TRP A 1067 -0.28 -26.58 41.15
C TRP A 1067 -0.63 -25.81 39.86
N VAL A 1068 -1.70 -25.01 40.05
CA VAL A 1068 -2.24 -23.86 39.30
C VAL A 1068 -3.16 -24.17 38.13
#